data_AF-A0A8H6YZ52-F1
#
_entry.id   AF-A0A8H6YZ52-F1
#
_cell.length_a   1.000
_cell.length_b   1.000
_cell.length_c   1.000
_cell.angle_alpha   90.00
_cell.angle_beta   90.00
_cell.angle_gamma   90.00
#
_symmetry.space_group_name_H-M   'P 1'
#
loop_
_entity.id
_entity.type
_entity.pdbx_description
1 polymer ?
#
loop_
_entity_poly.entity_id
_entity_poly.type
_entity_poly.pdbx_seq_one_letter_code
_entity_poly.pdbx_strand_id
1 'polypeptide(L)'
;MSYRMNSFYSDKPVPFVVAMGDFLVECDLRASRPRVLGAVLGKNAKYQQDMKVMKDLADQIVAEREANPIDKKDLLNTMLHSTDAQTGTKMSADSISRNLITFLIAGHETSSGMLTFAVYHLLRTPSALRKVREEIDRVIGDRPANADDLSNLPYLTAVMRETLRLTPTAGKRGVTPLQDTTLGGGKYFVKAGTTILVHVWNMHRDPLVWGPDAKEFRPERHLDGKFESLPPNAWQPFGFGLRGCIGRAFAWQEVILVLATVFQKFDLTMADPGYSLEIKQTLTIKPKGFYIHARRRTDKPTFYATPSSNLKVGATTTAHEGPTVPVTTSALKPLYVFYGSNTGTSEAFAQRIANEAPSYGFRSAIGTLDSALAKVPTDGPVIIITASFEGQPADNAAQFVDWLRQLEGSQLTNVRFAVFGCGNSDWTATFQAIPKLCDELFEKNGAKRLLERGSGDASKGDFFQVFDEFASKLWSTLSKEYATTRSATPASTLEVKTVDAGKERASILRQPDSQLGRVVENKVLTLRGPVKRHIEFKLPEGMTAQAGDYIAILPQNPARDVHRVLAHFGLSNEEEVVLTSVGPTSLPVGKPVKLSEVLAGYVELSQPATTRDLGILAEAATQDSTRAYIEELKASYSEAVQAKRLSVLRILELRDDIDLPLGSFLQMLPAMRVRQYSISSSPLWNPSHITITISVLESPSKNEDGENFLGVASNYLATLRPGDRVQMAVRPSAAAFHPPSDPQTPVVMFCAGSGLAPMRGFIQERAIQKASGRDVGKMLLFFGCRSPDQDFLYHNTDLGEWIQLGVLDVRPAFSRSIEDSGGCKYVQDRILKDRADIVDAYRQNAAFFTCGSANVAKGIKASLLEIIKQADSTNTEDATVKFERILKGRYATDIFD
;
A
#
# COMPACT_ATOMS: atom_id res chain seq x y z
N MET A 1 2.44 18.79 4.13
CA MET A 1 2.44 17.70 3.11
C MET A 1 3.74 17.77 2.28
N SER A 2 4.27 16.68 1.71
CA SER A 2 5.40 16.78 0.76
C SER A 2 4.90 17.24 -0.61
N TYR A 3 5.56 18.23 -1.23
CA TYR A 3 5.16 18.77 -2.53
C TYR A 3 5.20 17.69 -3.62
N ARG A 4 4.14 17.61 -4.45
CA ARG A 4 4.05 16.69 -5.59
C ARG A 4 3.78 17.48 -6.86
N MET A 5 4.63 17.29 -7.88
CA MET A 5 4.44 17.87 -9.21
C MET A 5 3.29 17.23 -10.01
N ASN A 6 2.71 16.13 -9.50
CA ASN A 6 1.55 15.42 -10.07
C ASN A 6 1.69 15.02 -11.56
N SER A 7 2.92 14.72 -12.00
CA SER A 7 3.25 14.40 -13.40
C SER A 7 2.53 13.17 -13.98
N PHE A 8 1.95 12.30 -13.14
CA PHE A 8 1.18 11.12 -13.56
C PHE A 8 -0.33 11.36 -13.66
N TYR A 9 -0.81 12.55 -13.26
CA TYR A 9 -2.24 12.90 -13.23
C TYR A 9 -2.62 13.93 -14.31
N SER A 10 -1.68 14.25 -15.20
CA SER A 10 -1.85 15.25 -16.26
C SER A 10 -1.13 14.79 -17.53
N ASP A 11 -1.81 14.90 -18.66
CA ASP A 11 -1.20 14.68 -19.98
C ASP A 11 -0.33 15.86 -20.43
N LYS A 12 -0.42 17.00 -19.73
CA LYS A 12 0.43 18.18 -19.98
C LYS A 12 1.78 18.03 -19.27
N PRO A 13 2.90 18.36 -19.94
CA PRO A 13 4.21 18.42 -19.30
C PRO A 13 4.22 19.40 -18.11
N VAL A 14 4.84 19.01 -17.00
CA VAL A 14 5.01 19.90 -15.85
C VAL A 14 5.87 21.11 -16.26
N PRO A 15 5.42 22.35 -16.00
CA PRO A 15 6.13 23.56 -16.43
C PRO A 15 7.61 23.60 -16.01
N PHE A 16 7.91 23.15 -14.79
CA PHE A 16 9.27 23.01 -14.29
C PHE A 16 10.16 22.11 -15.17
N VAL A 17 9.64 20.96 -15.60
CA VAL A 17 10.40 19.99 -16.40
C VAL A 17 10.70 20.54 -17.79
N VAL A 18 9.76 21.28 -18.38
CA VAL A 18 9.96 21.97 -19.67
C VAL A 18 11.02 23.06 -19.52
N ALA A 19 10.86 23.96 -18.53
CA ALA A 19 11.80 25.04 -18.26
C ALA A 19 13.21 24.50 -17.96
N MET A 20 13.32 23.43 -17.17
CA MET A 20 14.59 22.75 -16.90
C MET A 20 15.25 22.23 -18.18
N GLY A 21 14.49 21.56 -19.05
CA GLY A 21 15.02 21.02 -20.30
C GLY A 21 15.59 22.12 -21.21
N ASP A 22 14.82 23.19 -21.41
CA ASP A 22 15.22 24.34 -22.24
C ASP A 22 16.42 25.09 -21.63
N PHE A 23 16.41 25.28 -20.31
CA PHE A 23 17.52 25.88 -19.57
C PHE A 23 18.82 25.10 -19.70
N LEU A 24 18.78 23.77 -19.59
CA LEU A 24 19.96 22.91 -19.70
C LEU A 24 20.54 22.91 -21.12
N VAL A 25 19.69 22.98 -22.15
CA VAL A 25 20.13 23.12 -23.55
C VAL A 25 20.89 24.44 -23.73
N GLU A 26 20.34 25.56 -23.27
CA GLU A 26 21.02 26.85 -23.37
C GLU A 26 22.31 26.89 -22.52
N CYS A 27 22.35 26.23 -21.37
CA CYS A 27 23.58 26.09 -20.57
C CYS A 27 24.72 25.41 -21.37
N ASP A 28 24.44 24.31 -22.07
CA ASP A 28 25.44 23.60 -22.88
C ASP A 28 25.87 24.43 -24.10
N LEU A 29 24.93 25.10 -24.77
CA LEU A 29 25.23 26.05 -25.84
C LEU A 29 26.11 27.21 -25.34
N ARG A 30 25.86 27.73 -24.15
CA ARG A 30 26.67 28.80 -23.57
C ARG A 30 28.07 28.34 -23.18
N ALA A 31 28.20 27.12 -22.65
CA ALA A 31 29.49 26.53 -22.30
C ALA A 31 30.38 26.29 -23.53
N SER A 32 29.79 26.12 -24.70
CA SER A 32 30.50 25.93 -25.99
C SER A 32 30.73 27.22 -26.78
N ARG A 33 30.20 28.38 -26.35
CA ARG A 33 30.42 29.66 -27.03
C ARG A 33 31.85 30.18 -26.83
N PRO A 34 32.54 30.64 -27.89
CA PRO A 34 33.75 31.42 -27.73
C PRO A 34 33.50 32.65 -26.84
N ARG A 35 34.42 32.96 -25.93
CA ARG A 35 34.26 34.06 -24.94
C ARG A 35 33.84 35.39 -25.57
N VAL A 36 34.34 35.70 -26.77
CA VAL A 36 34.03 36.94 -27.51
C VAL A 36 32.56 36.98 -27.95
N LEU A 37 31.98 35.85 -28.37
CA LEU A 37 30.56 35.76 -28.78
C LEU A 37 29.61 35.90 -27.59
N GLY A 38 30.01 35.42 -26.41
CA GLY A 38 29.22 35.55 -25.18
C GLY A 38 29.05 37.00 -24.71
N ALA A 39 29.97 37.90 -25.07
CA ALA A 39 29.88 39.32 -24.77
C ALA A 39 29.01 40.11 -25.76
N VAL A 40 28.75 39.56 -26.96
CA VAL A 40 28.02 40.22 -28.06
C VAL A 40 26.56 39.75 -28.15
N LEU A 41 26.28 38.47 -27.84
CA LEU A 41 24.93 37.94 -27.76
C LEU A 41 24.26 38.42 -26.46
N GLY A 42 23.25 39.30 -26.59
CA GLY A 42 22.52 39.90 -25.48
C GLY A 42 21.72 38.93 -24.59
N LYS A 43 20.84 39.48 -23.73
CA LYS A 43 20.01 38.69 -22.79
C LYS A 43 19.07 37.75 -23.55
N ASN A 44 19.26 36.43 -23.39
CA ASN A 44 18.30 35.42 -23.85
C ASN A 44 17.06 35.46 -22.93
N ALA A 45 15.96 36.03 -23.43
CA ALA A 45 14.73 36.21 -22.66
C ALA A 45 14.13 34.88 -22.20
N LYS A 46 14.17 33.84 -23.03
CA LYS A 46 13.68 32.49 -22.70
C LYS A 46 14.48 31.87 -21.57
N TYR A 47 15.81 31.97 -21.62
CA TYR A 47 16.70 31.50 -20.55
C TYR A 47 16.39 32.15 -19.19
N GLN A 48 16.14 33.47 -19.19
CA GLN A 48 15.75 34.19 -17.96
C GLN A 48 14.36 33.79 -17.47
N GLN A 49 13.42 33.58 -18.39
CA GLN A 49 12.08 33.10 -18.07
C GLN A 49 12.14 31.70 -17.46
N ASP A 50 12.93 30.78 -18.01
CA ASP A 50 13.08 29.42 -17.49
C ASP A 50 13.72 29.41 -16.10
N MET A 51 14.75 30.23 -15.89
CA MET A 51 15.32 30.46 -14.56
C MET A 51 14.26 30.95 -13.56
N LYS A 52 13.41 31.89 -13.98
CA LYS A 52 12.34 32.41 -13.15
C LYS A 52 11.32 31.31 -12.80
N VAL A 53 10.86 30.54 -13.78
CA VAL A 53 9.90 29.43 -13.54
C VAL A 53 10.46 28.41 -12.55
N MET A 54 11.72 28.01 -12.70
CA MET A 54 12.35 27.07 -11.76
C MET A 54 12.51 27.66 -10.36
N LYS A 55 12.86 28.95 -10.27
CA LYS A 55 13.00 29.65 -8.99
C LYS A 55 11.67 29.87 -8.29
N ASP A 56 10.64 30.33 -9.01
CA ASP A 56 9.30 30.55 -8.46
C ASP A 56 8.77 29.26 -7.82
N LEU A 57 8.98 28.10 -8.47
CA LEU A 57 8.57 26.82 -7.89
C LEU A 57 9.36 26.47 -6.62
N ALA A 58 10.68 26.65 -6.63
CA ALA A 58 11.50 26.37 -5.45
C ALA A 58 11.12 27.28 -4.27
N ASP A 59 10.91 28.57 -4.54
CA ASP A 59 10.47 29.55 -3.55
C ASP A 59 9.06 29.21 -3.03
N GLN A 60 8.15 28.75 -3.89
CA GLN A 60 6.83 28.27 -3.49
C GLN A 60 6.93 27.04 -2.56
N ILE A 61 7.77 26.05 -2.89
CA ILE A 61 7.95 24.85 -2.05
C ILE A 61 8.49 25.22 -0.66
N VAL A 62 9.45 26.15 -0.61
CA VAL A 62 10.00 26.66 0.66
C VAL A 62 8.91 27.39 1.45
N ALA A 63 8.21 28.34 0.83
CA ALA A 63 7.15 29.10 1.49
C ALA A 63 6.01 28.22 2.00
N GLU A 64 5.57 27.23 1.21
CA GLU A 64 4.54 26.26 1.64
C GLU A 64 5.00 25.43 2.84
N ARG A 65 6.28 25.04 2.89
CA ARG A 65 6.85 24.28 4.02
C ARG A 65 6.97 25.13 5.27
N GLU A 66 7.34 26.40 5.15
CA GLU A 66 7.40 27.33 6.27
C GLU A 66 6.00 27.66 6.81
N ALA A 67 5.02 27.84 5.92
CA ALA A 67 3.62 28.09 6.30
C ALA A 67 2.94 26.85 6.92
N ASN A 68 3.40 25.64 6.56
CA ASN A 68 2.87 24.37 7.06
C ASN A 68 4.00 23.47 7.59
N PRO A 69 4.59 23.80 8.76
CA PRO A 69 5.67 23.03 9.35
C PRO A 69 5.24 21.58 9.56
N ILE A 70 6.12 20.64 9.20
CA ILE A 70 5.94 19.22 9.46
C ILE A 70 7.17 18.69 10.16
N ASP A 71 7.02 17.83 11.16
CA ASP A 71 8.15 17.17 11.82
C ASP A 71 8.66 15.97 11.00
N LYS A 72 9.08 16.25 9.76
CA LYS A 72 9.63 15.26 8.85
C LYS A 72 11.14 15.40 8.78
N LYS A 73 11.86 14.35 9.14
CA LYS A 73 13.29 14.20 8.80
C LYS A 73 13.45 14.07 7.27
N ASP A 74 13.53 15.20 6.56
CA ASP A 74 13.81 15.30 5.13
C ASP A 74 14.82 16.42 4.81
N LEU A 75 15.39 16.40 3.61
CA LEU A 75 16.47 17.31 3.21
C LEU A 75 16.05 18.78 3.28
N LEU A 76 14.78 19.09 2.99
CA LEU A 76 14.28 20.47 3.04
C LEU A 76 14.21 20.96 4.49
N ASN A 77 13.70 20.14 5.41
CA ASN A 77 13.71 20.46 6.84
C ASN A 77 15.12 20.58 7.41
N THR A 78 16.06 19.74 6.97
CA THR A 78 17.47 19.89 7.31
C THR A 78 18.00 21.25 6.85
N MET A 79 17.76 21.65 5.60
CA MET A 79 18.21 22.96 5.10
C MET A 79 17.54 24.15 5.82
N LEU A 80 16.27 24.02 6.24
CA LEU A 80 15.52 25.08 6.94
C LEU A 80 15.92 25.24 8.41
N HIS A 81 16.21 24.13 9.10
CA HIS A 81 16.31 24.13 10.56
C HIS A 81 17.72 23.86 11.08
N SER A 82 18.60 23.22 10.31
CA SER A 82 19.96 22.95 10.73
C SER A 82 20.80 24.21 10.80
N THR A 83 21.63 24.25 11.83
CA THR A 83 22.67 25.25 12.02
C THR A 83 24.01 24.58 11.74
N ASP A 84 24.88 25.24 10.99
CA ASP A 84 26.24 24.77 10.76
C ASP A 84 26.98 24.67 12.11
N ALA A 85 27.50 23.48 12.42
CA ALA A 85 28.08 23.18 13.73
C ALA A 85 29.40 23.92 14.01
N GLN A 86 30.10 24.40 12.97
CA GLN A 86 31.37 25.10 13.12
C GLN A 86 31.20 26.62 13.24
N THR A 87 30.26 27.18 12.48
CA THR A 87 30.05 28.62 12.35
C THR A 87 28.84 29.12 13.14
N GLY A 88 27.93 28.23 13.56
CA GLY A 88 26.68 28.61 14.23
C GLY A 88 25.67 29.30 13.31
N THR A 89 25.90 29.31 12.00
CA THR A 89 25.05 30.03 11.03
C THR A 89 24.00 29.11 10.38
N LYS A 90 22.87 29.69 9.98
CA LYS A 90 21.82 29.01 9.19
C LYS A 90 21.93 29.36 7.71
N MET A 91 21.41 28.50 6.84
CA MET A 91 21.28 28.84 5.42
C MET A 91 20.25 29.95 5.22
N SER A 92 20.53 30.87 4.29
CA SER A 92 19.55 31.87 3.86
C SER A 92 18.48 31.23 2.98
N ALA A 93 17.27 31.79 2.97
CA ALA A 93 16.16 31.31 2.11
C ALA A 93 16.57 31.23 0.63
N ASP A 94 17.32 32.21 0.11
CA ASP A 94 17.85 32.18 -1.26
C ASP A 94 18.84 31.02 -1.49
N SER A 95 19.70 30.72 -0.51
CA SER A 95 20.59 29.56 -0.58
C SER A 95 19.79 28.25 -0.58
N ILE A 96 18.75 28.14 0.25
CA ILE A 96 17.88 26.97 0.31
C ILE A 96 17.19 26.74 -1.04
N SER A 97 16.57 27.77 -1.62
CA SER A 97 15.91 27.66 -2.93
C SER A 97 16.88 27.24 -4.04
N ARG A 98 18.11 27.79 -4.06
CA ARG A 98 19.13 27.43 -5.07
C ARG A 98 19.61 25.99 -4.91
N ASN A 99 19.80 25.52 -3.67
CA ASN A 99 20.13 24.13 -3.39
C ASN A 99 18.98 23.20 -3.78
N LEU A 100 17.73 23.58 -3.49
CA LEU A 100 16.54 22.83 -3.87
C LEU A 100 16.44 22.65 -5.39
N ILE A 101 16.65 23.71 -6.18
CA ILE A 101 16.73 23.62 -7.65
C ILE A 101 17.82 22.62 -8.07
N THR A 102 18.99 22.69 -7.44
CA THR A 102 20.11 21.79 -7.76
C THR A 102 19.73 20.33 -7.53
N PHE A 103 19.09 20.01 -6.41
CA PHE A 103 18.61 18.65 -6.11
C PHE A 103 17.51 18.19 -7.06
N LEU A 104 16.56 19.07 -7.40
CA LEU A 104 15.49 18.75 -8.34
C LEU A 104 16.02 18.46 -9.75
N ILE A 105 16.96 19.28 -10.25
CA ILE A 105 17.56 19.09 -11.57
C ILE A 105 18.43 17.83 -11.59
N ALA A 106 19.36 17.71 -10.63
CA ALA A 106 20.28 16.60 -10.58
C ALA A 106 19.55 15.26 -10.36
N GLY A 107 18.61 15.19 -9.42
CA GLY A 107 17.86 13.97 -9.14
C GLY A 107 16.93 13.56 -10.29
N HIS A 108 16.26 14.52 -10.94
CA HIS A 108 15.28 14.20 -11.98
C HIS A 108 15.93 13.70 -13.27
N GLU A 109 16.83 14.50 -13.87
CA GLU A 109 17.33 14.23 -15.22
C GLU A 109 18.28 13.03 -15.25
N THR A 110 19.12 12.82 -14.22
CA THR A 110 20.06 11.69 -14.23
C THR A 110 19.42 10.36 -13.87
N SER A 111 18.55 10.32 -12.86
CA SER A 111 17.89 9.08 -12.43
C SER A 111 16.89 8.58 -13.49
N SER A 112 16.12 9.49 -14.11
CA SER A 112 15.20 9.12 -15.19
C SER A 112 15.95 8.59 -16.42
N GLY A 113 17.08 9.19 -16.79
CA GLY A 113 17.95 8.68 -17.86
C GLY A 113 18.46 7.27 -17.55
N MET A 114 18.95 7.04 -16.33
CA MET A 114 19.43 5.73 -15.89
C MET A 114 18.32 4.68 -15.91
N LEU A 115 17.13 4.98 -15.38
CA LEU A 115 15.97 4.09 -15.41
C LEU A 115 15.61 3.70 -16.84
N THR A 116 15.58 4.67 -17.75
CA THR A 116 15.20 4.45 -19.14
C THR A 116 16.23 3.57 -19.87
N PHE A 117 17.53 3.81 -19.67
CA PHE A 117 18.57 2.96 -20.23
C PHE A 117 18.57 1.55 -19.65
N ALA A 118 18.34 1.40 -18.33
CA ALA A 118 18.25 0.09 -17.69
C ALA A 118 17.11 -0.73 -18.30
N VAL A 119 15.92 -0.12 -18.43
CA VAL A 119 14.76 -0.77 -19.08
C VAL A 119 15.09 -1.14 -20.53
N TYR A 120 15.70 -0.24 -21.30
CA TYR A 120 16.11 -0.53 -22.68
C TYR A 120 17.03 -1.77 -22.76
N HIS A 121 18.10 -1.80 -21.96
CA HIS A 121 19.08 -2.91 -21.99
C HIS A 121 18.48 -4.24 -21.52
N LEU A 122 17.62 -4.21 -20.49
CA LEU A 122 16.90 -5.39 -20.02
C LEU A 122 15.95 -5.93 -21.09
N LEU A 123 15.21 -5.07 -21.78
CA LEU A 123 14.32 -5.49 -22.86
C LEU A 123 15.08 -6.00 -24.10
N ARG A 124 16.30 -5.53 -24.35
CA ARG A 124 17.21 -6.09 -25.37
C ARG A 124 17.90 -7.38 -24.95
N THR A 125 17.88 -7.71 -23.65
CA THR A 125 18.61 -8.85 -23.08
C THR A 125 17.66 -9.73 -22.25
N PRO A 126 16.82 -10.56 -22.89
CA PRO A 126 15.78 -11.34 -22.20
C PRO A 126 16.30 -12.26 -21.10
N SER A 127 17.54 -12.75 -21.22
CA SER A 127 18.20 -13.56 -20.19
C SER A 127 18.44 -12.76 -18.90
N ALA A 128 18.91 -11.52 -19.01
CA ALA A 128 19.12 -10.63 -17.87
C ALA A 128 17.79 -10.21 -17.23
N LEU A 129 16.78 -9.89 -18.05
CA LEU A 129 15.44 -9.59 -17.57
C LEU A 129 14.83 -10.75 -16.76
N ARG A 130 15.02 -11.98 -17.23
CA ARG A 130 14.55 -13.17 -16.50
C ARG A 130 15.19 -13.30 -15.12
N LYS A 131 16.52 -13.12 -15.03
CA LYS A 131 17.25 -13.19 -13.75
C LYS A 131 16.84 -12.09 -12.78
N VAL A 132 16.62 -10.86 -13.27
CA VAL A 132 16.05 -9.77 -12.46
C VAL A 132 14.69 -10.17 -11.88
N ARG A 133 13.81 -10.76 -12.69
CA ARG A 133 12.49 -11.21 -12.24
C ARG A 133 12.59 -12.32 -11.20
N GLU A 134 13.41 -13.33 -11.46
CA GLU A 134 13.63 -14.44 -10.53
C GLU A 134 14.18 -13.97 -9.19
N GLU A 135 15.12 -13.01 -9.20
CA GLU A 135 15.66 -12.40 -7.98
C GLU A 135 14.58 -11.62 -7.20
N ILE A 136 13.82 -10.76 -7.88
CA ILE A 136 12.74 -9.98 -7.27
C ILE A 136 11.66 -10.91 -6.69
N ASP A 137 11.24 -11.93 -7.44
CA ASP A 137 10.21 -12.87 -7.00
C ASP A 137 10.69 -13.70 -5.78
N ARG A 138 11.99 -14.05 -5.73
CA ARG A 138 12.58 -14.78 -4.60
C ARG A 138 12.73 -13.91 -3.34
N VAL A 139 13.21 -12.69 -3.49
CA VAL A 139 13.59 -11.81 -2.36
C VAL A 139 12.41 -11.03 -1.82
N ILE A 140 11.61 -10.47 -2.73
CA ILE A 140 10.50 -9.57 -2.40
C ILE A 140 9.17 -10.33 -2.45
N GLY A 141 8.99 -11.26 -3.39
CA GLY A 141 7.72 -11.97 -3.57
C GLY A 141 6.59 -10.99 -3.89
N ASP A 142 5.53 -11.01 -3.08
CA ASP A 142 4.30 -10.23 -3.33
C ASP A 142 4.14 -8.99 -2.43
N ARG A 143 5.04 -8.79 -1.46
CA ARG A 143 5.04 -7.59 -0.60
C ARG A 143 5.62 -6.38 -1.34
N PRO A 144 5.29 -5.14 -0.95
CA PRO A 144 5.97 -3.96 -1.49
C PRO A 144 7.48 -3.99 -1.23
N ALA A 145 8.25 -3.57 -2.23
CA ALA A 145 9.69 -3.34 -2.07
C ALA A 145 9.93 -2.21 -1.04
N ASN A 146 10.92 -2.40 -0.17
CA ASN A 146 11.33 -1.43 0.84
C ASN A 146 12.86 -1.34 0.93
N ALA A 147 13.37 -0.43 1.76
CA ALA A 147 14.80 -0.15 1.83
C ALA A 147 15.64 -1.36 2.32
N ASP A 148 15.06 -2.27 3.11
CA ASP A 148 15.77 -3.45 3.61
C ASP A 148 16.00 -4.51 2.52
N ASP A 149 15.28 -4.41 1.40
CA ASP A 149 15.45 -5.30 0.26
C ASP A 149 16.70 -5.00 -0.55
N LEU A 150 17.21 -3.77 -0.47
CA LEU A 150 18.24 -3.25 -1.36
C LEU A 150 19.52 -4.08 -1.36
N SER A 151 19.99 -4.48 -0.17
CA SER A 151 21.19 -5.32 -0.04
C SER A 151 20.96 -6.74 -0.59
N ASN A 152 19.71 -7.18 -0.68
CA ASN A 152 19.34 -8.54 -1.07
C ASN A 152 19.08 -8.68 -2.59
N LEU A 153 19.35 -7.65 -3.39
CA LEU A 153 19.15 -7.62 -4.85
C LEU A 153 20.48 -7.45 -5.63
N PRO A 154 21.44 -8.38 -5.48
CA PRO A 154 22.76 -8.25 -6.10
C PRO A 154 22.72 -8.28 -7.64
N TYR A 155 21.83 -9.04 -8.27
CA TYR A 155 21.73 -9.09 -9.74
C TYR A 155 21.17 -7.78 -10.31
N LEU A 156 20.13 -7.22 -9.69
CA LEU A 156 19.60 -5.91 -10.06
C LEU A 156 20.65 -4.79 -9.85
N THR A 157 21.46 -4.89 -8.79
CA THR A 157 22.60 -3.99 -8.57
C THR A 157 23.64 -4.13 -9.69
N ALA A 158 23.94 -5.35 -10.13
CA ALA A 158 24.81 -5.62 -11.27
C ALA A 158 24.26 -5.04 -12.58
N VAL A 159 22.95 -5.13 -12.82
CA VAL A 159 22.24 -4.51 -13.95
C VAL A 159 22.42 -3.00 -13.95
N MET A 160 22.33 -2.36 -12.78
CA MET A 160 22.55 -0.92 -12.65
C MET A 160 23.99 -0.52 -12.92
N ARG A 161 24.97 -1.26 -12.37
CA ARG A 161 26.40 -1.03 -12.65
C ARG A 161 26.70 -1.14 -14.13
N GLU A 162 26.16 -2.16 -14.78
CA GLU A 162 26.33 -2.40 -16.21
C GLU A 162 25.63 -1.35 -17.07
N THR A 163 24.43 -0.92 -16.68
CA THR A 163 23.71 0.16 -17.35
C THR A 163 24.52 1.45 -17.34
N LEU A 164 25.09 1.84 -16.19
CA LEU A 164 25.90 3.04 -16.10
C LEU A 164 27.27 2.91 -16.75
N ARG A 165 27.83 1.69 -16.85
CA ARG A 165 29.02 1.43 -17.64
C ARG A 165 28.74 1.63 -19.13
N LEU A 166 27.64 1.07 -19.62
CA LEU A 166 27.27 1.08 -21.04
C LEU A 166 26.45 2.27 -21.48
N THR A 167 25.94 3.09 -20.59
CA THR A 167 25.12 4.26 -20.94
C THR A 167 25.11 5.23 -19.76
N PRO A 168 26.28 5.77 -19.35
CA PRO A 168 26.33 6.73 -18.26
C PRO A 168 25.57 8.00 -18.64
N THR A 169 24.51 8.34 -17.90
CA THR A 169 23.70 9.54 -18.15
C THR A 169 24.56 10.81 -18.22
N ALA A 170 25.63 10.89 -17.42
CA ALA A 170 26.69 11.88 -17.51
C ALA A 170 27.94 11.29 -18.20
N GLY A 171 27.99 11.34 -19.53
CA GLY A 171 29.02 10.65 -20.32
C GLY A 171 30.42 11.27 -20.29
N LYS A 172 30.57 12.51 -19.80
CA LYS A 172 31.85 13.23 -19.68
C LYS A 172 31.85 14.14 -18.45
N ARG A 173 33.03 14.37 -17.86
CA ARG A 173 33.23 15.34 -16.78
C ARG A 173 34.41 16.26 -17.07
N GLY A 174 34.26 17.56 -16.80
CA GLY A 174 35.33 18.54 -16.91
C GLY A 174 36.06 18.73 -15.58
N VAL A 175 37.39 18.78 -15.62
CA VAL A 175 38.23 19.15 -14.48
C VAL A 175 39.25 20.19 -14.92
N THR A 176 39.57 21.15 -14.06
CA THR A 176 40.56 22.21 -14.36
C THR A 176 41.50 22.36 -13.18
N PRO A 177 42.82 22.22 -13.36
CA PRO A 177 43.76 22.36 -12.26
C PRO A 177 43.94 23.83 -11.91
N LEU A 178 43.98 24.14 -10.61
CA LEU A 178 44.17 25.50 -10.10
C LEU A 178 45.64 25.97 -10.18
N GLN A 179 46.57 25.02 -10.24
CA GLN A 179 48.00 25.23 -10.36
C GLN A 179 48.58 24.26 -11.39
N ASP A 180 49.77 24.55 -11.90
CA ASP A 180 50.49 23.65 -12.79
C ASP A 180 50.64 22.27 -12.13
N THR A 181 50.37 21.21 -12.89
CA THR A 181 50.36 19.85 -12.36
C THR A 181 50.76 18.83 -13.41
N THR A 182 50.85 17.56 -13.03
CA THR A 182 51.14 16.45 -13.93
C THR A 182 50.13 15.31 -13.78
N LEU A 183 49.89 14.56 -14.86
CA LEU A 183 49.06 13.35 -14.88
C LEU A 183 49.90 12.12 -15.20
N GLY A 184 49.39 10.93 -14.83
CA GLY A 184 50.05 9.65 -15.11
C GLY A 184 51.38 9.48 -14.39
N GLY A 185 51.48 9.97 -13.14
CA GLY A 185 52.71 9.88 -12.35
C GLY A 185 53.85 10.76 -12.87
N GLY A 186 53.55 11.95 -13.39
CA GLY A 186 54.55 12.89 -13.92
C GLY A 186 54.64 12.94 -15.45
N LYS A 187 54.00 12.01 -16.16
CA LYS A 187 54.18 11.83 -17.61
C LYS A 187 53.61 12.98 -18.47
N TYR A 188 52.50 13.58 -18.06
CA TYR A 188 51.84 14.62 -18.84
C TYR A 188 51.72 15.91 -18.04
N PHE A 189 52.42 16.96 -18.45
CA PHE A 189 52.29 18.29 -17.87
C PHE A 189 50.95 18.93 -18.25
N VAL A 190 50.29 19.57 -17.28
CA VAL A 190 49.04 20.30 -17.46
C VAL A 190 49.18 21.67 -16.81
N LYS A 191 49.08 22.72 -17.62
CA LYS A 191 49.12 24.10 -17.16
C LYS A 191 47.86 24.46 -16.36
N ALA A 192 48.01 25.25 -15.31
CA ALA A 192 46.91 25.85 -14.56
C ALA A 192 45.86 26.47 -15.49
N GLY A 193 44.58 26.24 -15.20
CA GLY A 193 43.47 26.73 -16.01
C GLY A 193 43.15 25.92 -17.28
N THR A 194 43.92 24.87 -17.60
CA THR A 194 43.62 23.99 -18.73
C THR A 194 42.47 23.04 -18.38
N THR A 195 41.32 23.19 -19.05
CA THR A 195 40.19 22.26 -18.85
C THR A 195 40.44 20.92 -19.53
N ILE A 196 40.34 19.85 -18.77
CA ILE A 196 40.43 18.46 -19.23
C ILE A 196 39.05 17.83 -19.19
N LEU A 197 38.62 17.24 -20.30
CA LEU A 197 37.40 16.45 -20.37
C LEU A 197 37.73 14.97 -20.20
N VAL A 198 37.25 14.38 -19.11
CA VAL A 198 37.32 12.94 -18.88
C VAL A 198 36.09 12.28 -19.50
N HIS A 199 36.31 11.52 -20.57
CA HIS A 199 35.25 10.82 -21.30
C HIS A 199 34.90 9.48 -20.63
N VAL A 200 34.05 9.55 -19.62
CA VAL A 200 33.54 8.39 -18.87
C VAL A 200 32.92 7.34 -19.80
N TRP A 201 32.19 7.78 -20.82
CA TRP A 201 31.62 6.91 -21.85
C TRP A 201 32.67 6.02 -22.52
N ASN A 202 33.80 6.59 -22.97
CA ASN A 202 34.84 5.81 -23.64
C ASN A 202 35.60 4.93 -22.64
N MET A 203 35.93 5.49 -21.48
CA MET A 203 36.65 4.78 -20.41
C MET A 203 35.91 3.50 -19.96
N HIS A 204 34.59 3.56 -19.84
CA HIS A 204 33.77 2.42 -19.42
C HIS A 204 33.58 1.35 -20.49
N ARG A 205 34.11 1.58 -21.69
CA ARG A 205 34.08 0.62 -22.81
C ARG A 205 35.47 0.34 -23.37
N ASP A 206 36.51 0.71 -22.65
CA ASP A 206 37.89 0.40 -23.04
C ASP A 206 38.11 -1.13 -22.97
N PRO A 207 38.40 -1.80 -24.09
CA PRO A 207 38.63 -3.24 -24.10
C PRO A 207 39.83 -3.69 -23.24
N LEU A 208 40.78 -2.80 -22.96
CA LEU A 208 41.92 -3.10 -22.09
C LEU A 208 41.51 -3.31 -20.63
N VAL A 209 40.40 -2.68 -20.21
CA VAL A 209 39.87 -2.79 -18.84
C VAL A 209 38.69 -3.75 -18.80
N TRP A 210 37.80 -3.69 -19.79
CA TRP A 210 36.53 -4.40 -19.77
C TRP A 210 36.49 -5.65 -20.66
N GLY A 211 37.56 -5.93 -21.42
CA GLY A 211 37.67 -7.09 -22.29
C GLY A 211 37.07 -6.89 -23.70
N PRO A 212 37.16 -7.92 -24.58
CA PRO A 212 36.78 -7.80 -25.99
C PRO A 212 35.27 -7.56 -26.22
N ASP A 213 34.42 -8.02 -25.31
CA ASP A 213 32.97 -7.82 -25.24
C ASP A 213 32.58 -6.53 -24.50
N ALA A 214 33.48 -5.54 -24.37
CA ALA A 214 33.23 -4.28 -23.67
C ALA A 214 32.02 -3.47 -24.19
N LYS A 215 31.45 -3.81 -25.35
CA LYS A 215 30.24 -3.18 -25.89
C LYS A 215 28.94 -3.94 -25.58
N GLU A 216 29.03 -5.15 -25.06
CA GLU A 216 27.87 -6.00 -24.73
C GLU A 216 27.33 -5.69 -23.34
N PHE A 217 26.01 -5.81 -23.18
CA PHE A 217 25.33 -5.64 -21.89
C PHE A 217 25.35 -6.96 -21.12
N ARG A 218 26.23 -7.06 -20.12
CA ARG A 218 26.46 -8.29 -19.36
C ARG A 218 26.60 -8.02 -17.86
N PRO A 219 25.49 -8.01 -17.10
CA PRO A 219 25.48 -7.78 -15.65
C PRO A 219 26.40 -8.72 -14.86
N GLU A 220 26.62 -9.94 -15.34
CA GLU A 220 27.46 -10.97 -14.71
C GLU A 220 28.94 -10.57 -14.56
N ARG A 221 29.37 -9.48 -15.20
CA ARG A 221 30.70 -8.87 -15.03
C ARG A 221 30.86 -8.12 -13.71
N HIS A 222 29.75 -7.80 -13.05
CA HIS A 222 29.73 -7.07 -11.80
C HIS A 222 29.44 -7.95 -10.58
N LEU A 223 29.44 -9.26 -10.77
CA LEU A 223 29.13 -10.27 -9.75
C LEU A 223 30.37 -11.09 -9.39
N ASP A 224 30.27 -11.86 -8.30
CA ASP A 224 31.23 -12.89 -7.91
C ASP A 224 32.68 -12.39 -7.74
N GLY A 225 32.88 -11.18 -7.22
CA GLY A 225 34.21 -10.61 -7.03
C GLY A 225 34.84 -9.99 -8.29
N LYS A 226 34.19 -10.11 -9.46
CA LYS A 226 34.73 -9.61 -10.74
C LYS A 226 34.75 -8.08 -10.79
N PHE A 227 33.78 -7.42 -10.17
CA PHE A 227 33.76 -5.95 -10.08
C PHE A 227 34.94 -5.45 -9.24
N GLU A 228 35.17 -6.11 -8.11
CA GLU A 228 36.23 -5.79 -7.15
C GLU A 228 37.62 -6.06 -7.72
N SER A 229 37.73 -6.99 -8.68
CA SER A 229 38.97 -7.29 -9.40
C SER A 229 39.37 -6.23 -10.44
N LEU A 230 38.47 -5.29 -10.76
CA LEU A 230 38.76 -4.23 -11.71
C LEU A 230 39.87 -3.31 -11.18
N PRO A 231 40.64 -2.68 -12.07
CA PRO A 231 41.57 -1.63 -11.66
C PRO A 231 40.85 -0.57 -10.82
N PRO A 232 41.46 -0.08 -9.73
CA PRO A 232 40.87 0.98 -8.92
C PRO A 232 40.43 2.14 -9.81
N ASN A 233 39.24 2.69 -9.56
CA ASN A 233 38.68 3.79 -10.33
C ASN A 233 38.32 3.47 -11.80
N ALA A 234 38.23 2.20 -12.21
CA ALA A 234 37.77 1.82 -13.54
C ALA A 234 36.28 2.14 -13.80
N TRP A 235 35.46 2.15 -12.75
CA TRP A 235 34.03 2.47 -12.80
C TRP A 235 33.75 3.77 -12.03
N GLN A 236 33.32 4.83 -12.74
CA GLN A 236 33.16 6.20 -12.21
C GLN A 236 31.96 6.98 -12.79
N PRO A 237 30.76 6.39 -12.88
CA PRO A 237 29.61 7.13 -13.43
C PRO A 237 29.15 8.27 -12.51
N PHE A 238 29.54 8.24 -11.24
CA PHE A 238 29.27 9.28 -10.25
C PHE A 238 30.50 10.15 -9.95
N GLY A 239 31.58 10.04 -10.72
CA GLY A 239 32.87 10.62 -10.33
C GLY A 239 33.50 9.90 -9.13
N PHE A 240 34.46 10.56 -8.49
CA PHE A 240 35.25 9.98 -7.38
C PHE A 240 35.82 11.07 -6.46
N GLY A 241 36.19 10.68 -5.23
CA GLY A 241 36.79 11.56 -4.22
C GLY A 241 35.84 12.65 -3.70
N LEU A 242 36.39 13.74 -3.16
CA LEU A 242 35.66 14.87 -2.55
C LEU A 242 34.67 15.59 -3.50
N ARG A 243 34.72 15.29 -4.80
CA ARG A 243 33.83 15.84 -5.83
C ARG A 243 33.00 14.74 -6.51
N GLY A 244 32.89 13.58 -5.87
CA GLY A 244 31.92 12.55 -6.24
C GLY A 244 30.49 13.08 -6.13
N CYS A 245 29.56 12.45 -6.84
CA CYS A 245 28.16 12.82 -6.81
C CYS A 245 27.60 12.61 -5.40
N ILE A 246 27.27 13.71 -4.72
CA ILE A 246 26.63 13.70 -3.40
C ILE A 246 25.31 12.92 -3.37
N GLY A 247 24.61 12.85 -4.50
CA GLY A 247 23.35 12.12 -4.65
C GLY A 247 23.50 10.62 -4.90
N ARG A 248 24.73 10.06 -4.98
CA ARG A 248 24.96 8.68 -5.38
C ARG A 248 24.18 7.67 -4.56
N ALA A 249 24.25 7.77 -3.23
CA ALA A 249 23.56 6.84 -2.33
C ALA A 249 22.05 6.91 -2.52
N PHE A 250 21.49 8.12 -2.63
CA PHE A 250 20.06 8.34 -2.83
C PHE A 250 19.59 7.78 -4.19
N ALA A 251 20.30 8.08 -5.27
CA ALA A 251 19.97 7.59 -6.62
C ALA A 251 20.01 6.06 -6.68
N TRP A 252 20.95 5.42 -5.98
CA TRP A 252 21.04 3.97 -5.93
C TRP A 252 19.79 3.34 -5.33
N GLN A 253 19.36 3.83 -4.16
CA GLN A 253 18.16 3.35 -3.48
C GLN A 253 16.91 3.59 -4.32
N GLU A 254 16.76 4.81 -4.84
CA GLU A 254 15.61 5.23 -5.65
C GLU A 254 15.46 4.35 -6.89
N VAL A 255 16.53 4.18 -7.67
CA VAL A 255 16.48 3.43 -8.93
C VAL A 255 16.25 1.94 -8.69
N ILE A 256 16.89 1.32 -7.69
CA ILE A 256 16.63 -0.10 -7.34
C ILE A 256 15.16 -0.28 -6.97
N LEU A 257 14.62 0.57 -6.08
CA LEU A 257 13.22 0.46 -5.63
C LEU A 257 12.24 0.62 -6.78
N VAL A 258 12.48 1.59 -7.67
CA VAL A 258 11.62 1.81 -8.85
C VAL A 258 11.68 0.61 -9.79
N LEU A 259 12.88 0.13 -10.17
CA LEU A 259 13.02 -1.03 -11.06
C LEU A 259 12.42 -2.28 -10.44
N ALA A 260 12.70 -2.56 -9.16
CA ALA A 260 12.14 -3.69 -8.43
C ALA A 260 10.61 -3.63 -8.43
N THR A 261 10.02 -2.48 -8.09
CA THR A 261 8.56 -2.27 -8.05
C THR A 261 7.94 -2.47 -9.44
N VAL A 262 8.57 -1.93 -10.49
CA VAL A 262 8.05 -2.03 -11.86
C VAL A 262 8.11 -3.48 -12.35
N PHE A 263 9.25 -4.16 -12.24
CA PHE A 263 9.40 -5.54 -12.73
C PHE A 263 8.75 -6.60 -11.83
N GLN A 264 8.49 -6.27 -10.57
CA GLN A 264 7.63 -7.09 -9.71
C GLN A 264 6.20 -7.16 -10.26
N LYS A 265 5.70 -6.06 -10.85
CA LYS A 265 4.27 -5.89 -11.16
C LYS A 265 3.93 -5.98 -12.64
N PHE A 266 4.86 -5.64 -13.52
CA PHE A 266 4.61 -5.51 -14.95
C PHE A 266 5.57 -6.35 -15.78
N ASP A 267 4.99 -7.03 -16.78
CA ASP A 267 5.71 -7.47 -17.96
C ASP A 267 5.85 -6.26 -18.90
N LEU A 268 7.08 -5.78 -19.10
CA LEU A 268 7.36 -4.70 -20.04
C LEU A 268 7.75 -5.27 -21.41
N THR A 269 7.34 -4.58 -22.47
CA THR A 269 7.76 -4.85 -23.85
C THR A 269 8.06 -3.54 -24.55
N MET A 270 8.96 -3.57 -25.54
CA MET A 270 9.21 -2.39 -26.37
C MET A 270 7.95 -2.09 -27.20
N ALA A 271 7.53 -0.83 -27.25
CA ALA A 271 6.38 -0.44 -28.08
C ALA A 271 6.69 -0.65 -29.58
N ASP A 272 7.94 -0.39 -29.96
CA ASP A 272 8.49 -0.76 -31.25
C ASP A 272 9.60 -1.83 -31.05
N PRO A 273 9.36 -3.11 -31.39
CA PRO A 273 10.38 -4.16 -31.30
C PRO A 273 11.62 -3.92 -32.17
N GLY A 274 11.49 -3.08 -33.21
CA GLY A 274 12.56 -2.69 -34.12
C GLY A 274 13.38 -1.49 -33.64
N TYR A 275 13.01 -0.87 -32.52
CA TYR A 275 13.69 0.32 -32.01
C TYR A 275 15.19 0.06 -31.78
N SER A 276 16.03 0.86 -32.45
CA SER A 276 17.46 0.96 -32.20
C SER A 276 17.75 2.19 -31.34
N LEU A 277 18.63 2.06 -30.35
CA LEU A 277 18.94 3.17 -29.44
C LEU A 277 19.45 4.42 -30.18
N GLU A 278 18.60 5.45 -30.20
CA GLU A 278 18.99 6.81 -30.54
C GLU A 278 19.19 7.63 -29.27
N ILE A 279 20.22 8.47 -29.22
CA ILE A 279 20.53 9.30 -28.06
C ILE A 279 20.03 10.72 -28.28
N LYS A 280 19.21 11.22 -27.35
CA LYS A 280 18.96 12.66 -27.20
C LYS A 280 19.93 13.20 -26.16
N GLN A 281 20.68 14.23 -26.53
CA GLN A 281 21.69 14.85 -25.67
C GLN A 281 21.30 16.29 -25.33
N THR A 282 21.37 16.61 -24.04
CA THR A 282 21.38 17.98 -23.49
C THR A 282 22.69 18.13 -22.69
N LEU A 283 22.64 18.54 -21.42
CA LEU A 283 23.75 18.36 -20.48
C LEU A 283 24.04 16.87 -20.23
N THR A 284 23.00 16.04 -20.23
CA THR A 284 23.06 14.57 -20.05
C THR A 284 22.52 13.87 -21.29
N ILE A 285 22.62 12.54 -21.32
CA ILE A 285 22.11 11.70 -22.41
C ILE A 285 20.92 10.85 -21.96
N LYS A 286 19.99 10.59 -22.88
CA LYS A 286 18.86 9.67 -22.68
C LYS A 286 18.39 9.06 -24.00
N PRO A 287 17.66 7.93 -23.98
CA PRO A 287 17.02 7.39 -25.17
C PRO A 287 16.06 8.40 -25.80
N LYS A 288 16.13 8.56 -27.12
CA LYS A 288 15.25 9.42 -27.91
C LYS A 288 14.08 8.60 -28.43
N GLY A 289 12.85 8.99 -28.08
CA GLY A 289 11.64 8.35 -28.60
C GLY A 289 11.47 6.88 -28.22
N PHE A 290 12.03 6.46 -27.08
CA PHE A 290 11.87 5.09 -26.59
C PHE A 290 10.57 4.96 -25.79
N TYR A 291 9.65 4.15 -26.28
CA TYR A 291 8.36 3.87 -25.66
C TYR A 291 8.22 2.39 -25.32
N ILE A 292 7.46 2.09 -24.27
CA ILE A 292 7.22 0.73 -23.77
C ILE A 292 5.72 0.48 -23.59
N HIS A 293 5.32 -0.77 -23.70
CA HIS A 293 4.02 -1.24 -23.21
C HIS A 293 4.22 -1.99 -21.89
N ALA A 294 3.35 -1.69 -20.93
CA ALA A 294 3.31 -2.38 -19.64
C ALA A 294 2.05 -3.25 -19.57
N ARG A 295 2.23 -4.55 -19.45
CA ARG A 295 1.16 -5.49 -19.13
C ARG A 295 1.31 -5.93 -17.68
N ARG A 296 0.24 -5.85 -16.90
CA ARG A 296 0.29 -6.32 -15.51
C ARG A 296 0.50 -7.84 -15.45
N ARG A 297 1.35 -8.30 -14.53
CA ARG A 297 1.56 -9.72 -14.24
C ARG A 297 0.31 -10.35 -13.60
N THR A 298 -0.22 -11.41 -14.19
CA THR A 298 -1.51 -12.05 -13.81
C THR A 298 -1.42 -12.92 -12.55
N ASP A 299 -0.22 -13.36 -12.21
CA ASP A 299 0.14 -14.16 -11.03
C ASP A 299 0.39 -13.30 -9.77
N LYS A 300 0.30 -11.96 -9.88
CA LYS A 300 0.70 -11.03 -8.81
C LYS A 300 -0.46 -10.16 -8.31
N PRO A 301 -0.58 -9.92 -6.99
CA PRO A 301 -1.72 -9.23 -6.39
C PRO A 301 -1.96 -7.81 -6.92
N THR A 302 -3.23 -7.40 -6.94
CA THR A 302 -3.70 -6.07 -7.42
C THR A 302 -3.40 -4.98 -6.41
N PHE A 303 -3.10 -3.77 -6.89
CA PHE A 303 -2.97 -2.60 -6.02
C PHE A 303 -4.17 -2.48 -5.08
N TYR A 304 -3.87 -2.33 -3.79
CA TYR A 304 -4.53 -1.34 -2.97
C TYR A 304 -3.56 -0.17 -2.89
N ALA A 305 -4.02 1.05 -3.17
CA ALA A 305 -3.25 2.23 -2.83
C ALA A 305 -2.98 2.17 -1.32
N THR A 306 -1.72 2.01 -0.93
CA THR A 306 -1.34 2.23 0.47
C THR A 306 -1.44 3.75 0.67
N PRO A 307 -2.35 4.26 1.53
CA PRO A 307 -2.26 5.65 1.92
C PRO A 307 -0.84 5.90 2.44
N SER A 308 -0.26 7.06 2.11
CA SER A 308 1.12 7.43 2.42
C SER A 308 1.39 7.60 3.93
N SER A 309 0.57 7.01 4.80
CA SER A 309 0.56 7.15 6.26
C SER A 309 1.35 6.06 7.00
N ASN A 310 1.90 5.05 6.34
CA ASN A 310 2.51 3.91 7.04
C ASN A 310 4.05 3.97 7.21
N LEU A 311 4.67 5.14 7.13
CA LEU A 311 6.08 5.32 7.49
C LEU A 311 6.22 6.50 8.44
N LYS A 312 6.02 6.24 9.74
CA LYS A 312 6.77 6.75 10.91
C LYS A 312 5.94 6.56 12.19
N VAL A 313 6.26 5.51 12.95
CA VAL A 313 6.04 5.54 14.39
C VAL A 313 7.20 6.35 14.98
N GLY A 314 6.96 7.63 15.23
CA GLY A 314 7.80 8.41 16.13
C GLY A 314 7.28 8.18 17.54
N ALA A 315 8.02 7.42 18.34
CA ALA A 315 7.72 7.28 19.75
C ALA A 315 8.02 8.62 20.45
N THR A 316 6.99 9.41 20.72
CA THR A 316 7.06 10.53 21.67
C THR A 316 6.68 9.99 23.03
N THR A 317 7.68 9.80 23.89
CA THR A 317 7.52 9.48 25.30
C THR A 317 6.86 10.63 26.05
N THR A 318 5.64 10.43 26.53
CA THR A 318 5.11 11.13 27.71
C THR A 318 5.06 10.14 28.86
N ALA A 319 5.88 10.42 29.87
CA ALA A 319 5.95 9.65 31.10
C ALA A 319 4.64 9.78 31.90
N HIS A 320 4.01 8.64 32.19
CA HIS A 320 3.07 8.50 33.29
C HIS A 320 3.51 7.31 34.15
N GLU A 321 3.97 7.63 35.36
CA GLU A 321 4.31 6.66 36.39
C GLU A 321 3.04 6.01 36.96
N GLY A 322 2.98 4.69 36.85
CA GLY A 322 2.05 3.81 37.57
C GLY A 322 2.83 2.56 38.01
N PRO A 323 2.54 2.00 39.19
CA PRO A 323 3.52 1.27 39.98
C PRO A 323 3.87 -0.09 39.37
N THR A 324 5.13 -0.24 38.95
CA THR A 324 5.71 -1.52 38.61
C THR A 324 6.08 -2.29 39.87
N VAL A 325 5.56 -3.51 39.98
CA VAL A 325 6.07 -4.52 40.91
C VAL A 325 7.56 -4.75 40.59
N PRO A 326 8.47 -4.63 41.58
CA PRO A 326 9.90 -4.65 41.30
C PRO A 326 10.33 -6.08 40.94
N VAL A 327 10.66 -6.31 39.66
CA VAL A 327 11.68 -7.30 39.33
C VAL A 327 13.00 -6.68 39.77
N THR A 328 13.70 -7.34 40.68
CA THR A 328 14.96 -6.91 41.29
C THR A 328 16.01 -6.60 40.21
N THR A 329 16.13 -5.33 39.84
CA THR A 329 17.08 -4.80 38.84
C THR A 329 18.54 -4.78 39.32
N SER A 330 18.81 -5.20 40.56
CA SER A 330 20.15 -5.14 41.15
C SER A 330 21.09 -6.28 40.73
N ALA A 331 20.65 -7.22 39.88
CA ALA A 331 21.43 -8.41 39.49
C ALA A 331 22.04 -8.36 38.07
N LEU A 332 21.67 -7.37 37.22
CA LEU A 332 22.15 -7.28 35.84
C LEU A 332 23.43 -6.43 35.72
N LYS A 333 24.38 -6.87 34.89
CA LYS A 333 25.65 -6.16 34.66
C LYS A 333 25.48 -5.04 33.63
N PRO A 334 26.12 -3.86 33.75
CA PRO A 334 26.00 -2.80 32.76
C PRO A 334 26.61 -3.22 31.41
N LEU A 335 26.02 -2.75 30.29
CA LEU A 335 26.52 -2.88 28.92
C LEU A 335 26.19 -1.60 28.15
N TYR A 336 27.12 -1.09 27.35
CA TYR A 336 26.96 0.18 26.64
C TYR A 336 27.04 -0.04 25.14
N VAL A 337 26.08 0.48 24.37
CA VAL A 337 26.05 0.39 22.91
C VAL A 337 26.02 1.79 22.32
N PHE A 338 27.07 2.17 21.60
CA PHE A 338 27.17 3.48 20.93
C PHE A 338 27.14 3.31 19.42
N TYR A 339 26.42 4.20 18.73
CA TYR A 339 26.32 4.14 17.27
C TYR A 339 26.64 5.45 16.55
N GLY A 340 27.18 5.33 15.33
CA GLY A 340 27.34 6.42 14.37
C GLY A 340 26.56 6.11 13.09
N SER A 341 25.49 6.86 12.81
CA SER A 341 24.50 6.54 11.78
C SER A 341 23.86 7.79 11.17
N ASN A 342 23.91 7.94 9.85
CA ASN A 342 23.13 8.96 9.12
C ASN A 342 21.82 8.38 8.53
N THR A 343 21.79 7.10 8.16
CA THR A 343 20.67 6.45 7.45
C THR A 343 19.94 5.37 8.25
N GLY A 344 20.26 5.20 9.54
CA GLY A 344 19.53 4.32 10.47
C GLY A 344 20.05 2.89 10.61
N THR A 345 20.91 2.39 9.70
CA THR A 345 21.37 0.99 9.72
C THR A 345 22.17 0.64 10.98
N SER A 346 23.18 1.46 11.34
CA SER A 346 23.99 1.23 12.54
C SER A 346 23.18 1.41 13.84
N GLU A 347 22.18 2.30 13.81
CA GLU A 347 21.23 2.52 14.92
C GLU A 347 20.35 1.28 15.14
N ALA A 348 19.80 0.70 14.06
CA ALA A 348 18.97 -0.51 14.14
C ALA A 348 19.75 -1.70 14.71
N PHE A 349 21.00 -1.89 14.28
CA PHE A 349 21.88 -2.92 14.85
C PHE A 349 22.19 -2.67 16.33
N ALA A 350 22.40 -1.41 16.73
CA ALA A 350 22.65 -1.07 18.12
C ALA A 350 21.43 -1.36 19.00
N GLN A 351 20.23 -1.03 18.51
CA GLN A 351 18.98 -1.32 19.19
C GLN A 351 18.77 -2.82 19.38
N ARG A 352 19.14 -3.64 18.38
CA ARG A 352 19.03 -5.10 18.47
C ARG A 352 19.93 -5.67 19.58
N ILE A 353 21.20 -5.24 19.64
CA ILE A 353 22.10 -5.65 20.74
C ILE A 353 21.54 -5.19 22.10
N ALA A 354 21.06 -3.94 22.18
CA ALA A 354 20.51 -3.39 23.41
C ALA A 354 19.27 -4.16 23.91
N ASN A 355 18.36 -4.55 23.00
CA ASN A 355 17.13 -5.28 23.32
C ASN A 355 17.39 -6.73 23.73
N GLU A 356 18.42 -7.37 23.16
CA GLU A 356 18.79 -8.76 23.50
C GLU A 356 19.53 -8.84 24.86
N ALA A 357 20.22 -7.76 25.28
CA ALA A 357 21.10 -7.72 26.45
C ALA A 357 20.50 -8.28 27.77
N PRO A 358 19.24 -8.00 28.15
CA PRO A 358 18.64 -8.55 29.37
C PRO A 358 18.56 -10.09 29.36
N SER A 359 18.34 -10.70 28.19
CA SER A 359 18.30 -12.16 28.04
C SER A 359 19.67 -12.82 28.29
N TYR A 360 20.75 -12.03 28.25
CA TYR A 360 22.12 -12.43 28.50
C TYR A 360 22.67 -11.91 29.85
N GLY A 361 21.80 -11.41 30.75
CA GLY A 361 22.20 -10.95 32.08
C GLY A 361 22.79 -9.54 32.13
N PHE A 362 22.57 -8.72 31.10
CA PHE A 362 23.05 -7.35 31.02
C PHE A 362 21.92 -6.32 31.04
N ARG A 363 22.17 -5.17 31.65
CA ARG A 363 21.37 -3.95 31.53
C ARG A 363 22.06 -3.04 30.52
N SER A 364 21.47 -2.88 29.35
CA SER A 364 22.01 -2.07 28.27
C SER A 364 21.68 -0.58 28.44
N ALA A 365 22.61 0.28 28.02
CA ALA A 365 22.38 1.70 27.74
C ALA A 365 22.81 1.96 26.28
N ILE A 366 21.96 2.68 25.53
CA ILE A 366 22.19 2.99 24.12
C ILE A 366 22.34 4.50 23.91
N GLY A 367 23.25 4.92 23.04
CA GLY A 367 23.44 6.32 22.67
C GLY A 367 24.17 6.50 21.34
N THR A 368 24.29 7.74 20.87
CA THR A 368 25.15 8.06 19.73
C THR A 368 26.63 8.04 20.15
N LEU A 369 27.56 7.93 19.21
CA LEU A 369 28.99 8.04 19.52
C LEU A 369 29.34 9.39 20.15
N ASP A 370 28.78 10.49 19.66
CA ASP A 370 28.99 11.81 20.25
C ASP A 370 28.49 11.91 21.71
N SER A 371 27.49 11.12 22.11
CA SER A 371 27.04 11.07 23.51
C SER A 371 28.08 10.47 24.46
N ALA A 372 29.06 9.72 23.93
CA ALA A 372 30.18 9.13 24.68
C ALA A 372 31.45 9.99 24.69
N LEU A 373 31.41 11.20 24.11
CA LEU A 373 32.55 12.10 24.02
C LEU A 373 33.20 12.33 25.39
N ALA A 374 34.49 11.99 25.50
CA ALA A 374 35.30 12.08 26.73
C ALA A 374 34.69 11.34 27.96
N LYS A 375 33.71 10.46 27.76
CA LYS A 375 32.95 9.78 28.82
C LYS A 375 32.72 8.30 28.49
N VAL A 376 33.72 7.63 27.90
CA VAL A 376 33.63 6.20 27.60
C VAL A 376 33.55 5.40 28.91
N PRO A 377 32.49 4.62 29.15
CA PRO A 377 32.32 3.87 30.40
C PRO A 377 33.37 2.78 30.61
N THR A 378 33.67 2.48 31.87
CA THR A 378 34.71 1.51 32.29
C THR A 378 34.19 0.37 33.16
N ASP A 379 32.93 0.42 33.59
CA ASP A 379 32.27 -0.56 34.46
C ASP A 379 31.53 -1.68 33.70
N GLY A 380 31.50 -1.62 32.36
CA GLY A 380 30.89 -2.60 31.48
C GLY A 380 31.53 -2.65 30.08
N PRO A 381 31.14 -3.62 29.23
CA PRO A 381 31.60 -3.68 27.84
C PRO A 381 30.99 -2.54 27.00
N VAL A 382 31.80 -2.00 26.09
CA VAL A 382 31.43 -0.92 25.16
C VAL A 382 31.36 -1.47 23.73
N ILE A 383 30.17 -1.47 23.14
CA ILE A 383 29.91 -1.95 21.79
C ILE A 383 29.73 -0.76 20.86
N ILE A 384 30.58 -0.62 19.85
CA ILE A 384 30.56 0.48 18.89
C ILE A 384 30.01 -0.05 17.56
N ILE A 385 28.98 0.59 17.03
CA ILE A 385 28.43 0.28 15.71
C ILE A 385 28.43 1.54 14.86
N THR A 386 29.34 1.64 13.89
CA THR A 386 29.51 2.91 13.15
C THR A 386 29.66 2.69 11.66
N ALA A 387 29.24 3.68 10.87
CA ALA A 387 29.35 3.70 9.43
C ALA A 387 30.51 4.59 8.94
N SER A 388 30.92 4.40 7.68
CA SER A 388 31.82 5.33 6.97
C SER A 388 31.11 5.98 5.81
N PHE A 389 31.16 7.31 5.74
CA PHE A 389 30.64 8.11 4.63
C PHE A 389 31.81 8.76 3.90
N GLU A 390 32.28 8.13 2.82
CA GLU A 390 33.42 8.61 2.02
C GLU A 390 34.70 8.84 2.84
N GLY A 391 34.90 8.02 3.86
CA GLY A 391 36.05 8.11 4.77
C GLY A 391 35.85 9.05 5.95
N GLN A 392 34.67 9.68 6.05
CA GLN A 392 34.27 10.53 7.17
C GLN A 392 33.27 9.82 8.09
N PRO A 393 33.23 10.19 9.38
CA PRO A 393 32.26 9.65 10.33
C PRO A 393 30.83 10.10 10.00
N ALA A 394 29.86 9.40 10.61
CA ALA A 394 28.49 9.90 10.69
C ALA A 394 28.42 11.24 11.42
N ASP A 395 27.39 12.04 11.17
CA ASP A 395 27.24 13.37 11.76
C ASP A 395 27.16 13.28 13.29
N ASN A 396 26.50 12.25 13.82
CA ASN A 396 26.38 11.95 15.25
C ASN A 396 27.56 11.15 15.85
N ALA A 397 28.67 11.08 15.12
CA ALA A 397 29.94 10.48 15.54
C ALA A 397 31.15 11.37 15.25
N ALA A 398 30.95 12.55 14.65
CA ALA A 398 32.03 13.39 14.15
C ALA A 398 32.89 13.95 15.29
N GLN A 399 32.24 14.48 16.34
CA GLN A 399 32.94 15.06 17.49
C GLN A 399 33.70 13.98 18.25
N PHE A 400 33.10 12.81 18.41
CA PHE A 400 33.74 11.65 19.04
C PHE A 400 34.99 11.20 18.27
N VAL A 401 34.92 11.11 16.94
CA VAL A 401 36.06 10.68 16.12
C VAL A 401 37.19 11.70 16.13
N ASP A 402 36.88 12.99 16.10
CA ASP A 402 37.90 14.04 16.20
C ASP A 402 38.59 14.04 17.57
N TRP A 403 37.84 13.85 18.65
CA TRP A 403 38.40 13.64 19.99
C TRP A 403 39.29 12.39 20.03
N LEU A 404 38.83 11.27 19.46
CA LEU A 404 39.57 10.01 19.45
C LEU A 404 40.91 10.14 18.70
N ARG A 405 40.95 10.92 17.61
CA ARG A 405 42.19 11.22 16.84
C ARG A 405 43.21 12.01 17.65
N GLN A 406 42.76 12.82 18.61
CA GLN A 406 43.59 13.68 19.44
C GLN A 406 44.02 13.02 20.76
N LEU A 407 43.53 11.81 21.05
CA LEU A 407 43.96 11.09 22.25
C LEU A 407 45.43 10.70 22.17
N GLU A 408 46.15 10.98 23.24
CA GLU A 408 47.54 10.61 23.45
C GLU A 408 47.71 9.80 24.75
N GLY A 409 48.53 8.75 24.72
CA GLY A 409 48.79 7.88 25.87
C GLY A 409 47.75 6.78 26.09
N SER A 410 47.70 6.21 27.29
CA SER A 410 46.83 5.06 27.63
C SER A 410 45.51 5.47 28.29
N GLN A 411 44.81 6.44 27.71
CA GLN A 411 43.62 7.06 28.33
C GLN A 411 42.39 6.13 28.39
N LEU A 412 42.40 4.98 27.69
CA LEU A 412 41.30 4.02 27.64
C LEU A 412 41.63 2.67 28.30
N THR A 413 42.63 2.62 29.19
CA THR A 413 43.18 1.36 29.78
C THR A 413 42.12 0.43 30.42
N ASN A 414 41.05 0.98 30.99
CA ASN A 414 40.01 0.20 31.66
C ASN A 414 38.78 -0.09 30.77
N VAL A 415 38.84 0.25 29.49
CA VAL A 415 37.73 0.05 28.56
C VAL A 415 37.87 -1.32 27.88
N ARG A 416 36.79 -2.10 27.86
CA ARG A 416 36.69 -3.32 27.05
C ARG A 416 35.70 -3.08 25.92
N PHE A 417 36.10 -3.32 24.67
CA PHE A 417 35.30 -2.88 23.53
C PHE A 417 35.17 -3.91 22.41
N ALA A 418 34.13 -3.72 21.59
CA ALA A 418 33.94 -4.42 20.32
C ALA A 418 33.43 -3.43 19.27
N VAL A 419 33.84 -3.60 18.01
CA VAL A 419 33.41 -2.72 16.91
C VAL A 419 32.72 -3.54 15.83
N PHE A 420 31.55 -3.09 15.39
CA PHE A 420 30.92 -3.53 14.15
C PHE A 420 30.86 -2.36 13.17
N GLY A 421 31.49 -2.53 12.00
CA GLY A 421 31.55 -1.50 10.98
C GLY A 421 30.55 -1.72 9.86
N CYS A 422 29.76 -0.69 9.56
CA CYS A 422 28.87 -0.63 8.41
C CYS A 422 29.58 0.10 7.26
N GLY A 423 30.15 -0.65 6.31
CA GLY A 423 30.87 -0.10 5.16
C GLY A 423 30.19 -0.45 3.83
N ASN A 424 30.72 0.11 2.75
CA ASN A 424 30.31 -0.26 1.39
C ASN A 424 31.56 -0.26 0.49
N SER A 425 31.91 -1.42 -0.10
CA SER A 425 33.14 -1.57 -0.88
C SER A 425 33.12 -0.87 -2.25
N ASP A 426 31.97 -0.33 -2.68
CA ASP A 426 31.88 0.62 -3.81
C ASP A 426 32.64 1.94 -3.53
N TRP A 427 32.96 2.22 -2.27
CA TRP A 427 33.90 3.27 -1.87
C TRP A 427 35.27 2.65 -1.56
N THR A 428 35.90 2.04 -2.56
CA THR A 428 37.13 1.23 -2.40
C THR A 428 38.23 1.94 -1.61
N ALA A 429 38.45 3.24 -1.85
CA ALA A 429 39.49 4.02 -1.16
C ALA A 429 39.19 4.30 0.33
N THR A 430 37.93 4.20 0.74
CA THR A 430 37.48 4.59 2.09
C THR A 430 36.62 3.50 2.75
N PHE A 431 36.67 2.28 2.24
CA PHE A 431 35.92 1.15 2.76
C PHE A 431 36.29 0.93 4.22
N GLN A 432 35.28 0.96 5.11
CA GLN A 432 35.43 0.72 6.55
C GLN A 432 36.39 1.70 7.27
N ALA A 433 36.71 2.85 6.67
CA ALA A 433 37.73 3.77 7.19
C ALA A 433 37.47 4.21 8.65
N ILE A 434 36.23 4.56 9.00
CA ILE A 434 35.87 5.03 10.35
C ILE A 434 35.77 3.89 11.37
N PRO A 435 35.07 2.77 11.10
CA PRO A 435 35.12 1.60 11.98
C PRO A 435 36.54 1.11 12.25
N LYS A 436 37.38 1.08 11.22
CA LYS A 436 38.79 0.70 11.34
C LYS A 436 39.55 1.69 12.23
N LEU A 437 39.37 2.99 11.99
CA LEU A 437 39.98 4.05 12.81
C LEU A 437 39.54 3.95 14.28
N CYS A 438 38.25 3.73 14.55
CA CYS A 438 37.75 3.56 15.91
C CYS A 438 38.36 2.33 16.59
N ASP A 439 38.41 1.19 15.90
CA ASP A 439 38.98 -0.04 16.44
C ASP A 439 40.48 0.09 16.75
N GLU A 440 41.25 0.65 15.81
CA GLU A 440 42.71 0.83 15.95
C GLU A 440 43.06 1.86 17.03
N LEU A 441 42.36 3.00 17.08
CA LEU A 441 42.65 4.05 18.07
C LEU A 441 42.20 3.68 19.48
N PHE A 442 41.12 2.89 19.64
CA PHE A 442 40.76 2.36 20.95
C PHE A 442 41.88 1.46 21.52
N GLU A 443 42.37 0.52 20.71
CA GLU A 443 43.45 -0.38 21.11
C GLU A 443 44.76 0.40 21.37
N LYS A 444 45.12 1.32 20.47
CA LYS A 444 46.32 2.16 20.63
C LYS A 444 46.30 2.98 21.92
N ASN A 445 45.12 3.41 22.39
CA ASN A 445 44.95 4.18 23.62
C ASN A 445 44.69 3.30 24.86
N GLY A 446 44.94 1.99 24.78
CA GLY A 446 44.96 1.08 25.94
C GLY A 446 43.67 0.28 26.16
N ALA A 447 42.63 0.44 25.36
CA ALA A 447 41.41 -0.35 25.50
C ALA A 447 41.66 -1.82 25.09
N LYS A 448 41.00 -2.77 25.77
CA LYS A 448 41.08 -4.20 25.45
C LYS A 448 39.97 -4.61 24.47
N ARG A 449 40.36 -5.07 23.28
CA ARG A 449 39.43 -5.65 22.29
C ARG A 449 38.83 -6.96 22.82
N LEU A 450 37.50 -7.11 22.77
CA LEU A 450 36.76 -8.30 23.20
C LEU A 450 36.71 -9.39 22.14
N LEU A 451 36.50 -9.00 20.88
CA LEU A 451 36.47 -9.87 19.71
C LEU A 451 36.90 -9.08 18.47
N GLU A 452 37.27 -9.79 17.41
CA GLU A 452 37.62 -9.18 16.12
C GLU A 452 36.51 -8.27 15.59
N ARG A 453 36.90 -7.14 14.98
CA ARG A 453 35.98 -6.17 14.40
C ARG A 453 35.10 -6.83 13.33
N GLY A 454 33.78 -6.72 13.47
CA GLY A 454 32.85 -7.09 12.42
C GLY A 454 32.89 -6.08 11.27
N SER A 455 32.82 -6.56 10.03
CA SER A 455 33.01 -5.71 8.84
C SER A 455 31.91 -5.97 7.81
N GLY A 456 30.72 -5.42 8.06
CA GLY A 456 29.59 -5.53 7.12
C GLY A 456 29.83 -4.72 5.84
N ASP A 457 29.55 -5.32 4.69
CA ASP A 457 29.60 -4.66 3.39
C ASP A 457 28.21 -4.51 2.76
N ALA A 458 27.66 -3.29 2.75
CA ALA A 458 26.33 -3.01 2.23
C ALA A 458 26.20 -3.20 0.69
N SER A 459 27.31 -3.38 -0.02
CA SER A 459 27.29 -3.76 -1.44
C SER A 459 27.05 -5.26 -1.66
N LYS A 460 27.09 -6.07 -0.60
CA LYS A 460 26.96 -7.52 -0.63
C LYS A 460 25.64 -7.98 -0.01
N GLY A 461 25.16 -9.14 -0.46
CA GLY A 461 23.93 -9.77 0.02
C GLY A 461 24.02 -10.45 1.39
N ASP A 462 25.21 -10.53 1.99
CA ASP A 462 25.46 -11.17 3.29
C ASP A 462 25.53 -10.17 4.45
N PHE A 463 25.26 -8.89 4.21
CA PHE A 463 25.45 -7.80 5.20
C PHE A 463 24.84 -8.09 6.59
N PHE A 464 23.58 -8.55 6.62
CA PHE A 464 22.88 -8.90 7.86
C PHE A 464 23.39 -10.20 8.48
N GLN A 465 23.77 -11.17 7.66
CA GLN A 465 24.35 -12.43 8.14
C GLN A 465 25.68 -12.18 8.86
N VAL A 466 26.53 -11.31 8.31
CA VAL A 466 27.81 -10.91 8.94
C VAL A 466 27.56 -10.25 10.30
N PHE A 467 26.48 -9.45 10.42
CA PHE A 467 26.07 -8.90 11.71
C PHE A 467 25.59 -9.98 12.70
N ASP A 468 24.76 -10.93 12.24
CA ASP A 468 24.27 -12.04 13.08
C ASP A 468 25.42 -12.91 13.61
N GLU A 469 26.41 -13.19 12.77
CA GLU A 469 27.62 -13.92 13.15
C GLU A 469 28.45 -13.14 14.18
N PHE A 470 28.59 -11.82 13.99
CA PHE A 470 29.24 -10.95 14.98
C PHE A 470 28.47 -10.93 16.31
N ALA A 471 27.15 -10.74 16.29
CA ALA A 471 26.32 -10.70 17.49
C ALA A 471 26.35 -12.02 18.26
N SER A 472 26.30 -13.16 17.56
CA SER A 472 26.44 -14.49 18.16
C SER A 472 27.77 -14.67 18.88
N LYS A 473 28.89 -14.29 18.21
CA LYS A 473 30.24 -14.31 18.82
C LYS A 473 30.36 -13.33 19.99
N LEU A 474 29.76 -12.15 19.87
CA LEU A 474 29.72 -11.14 20.92
C LEU A 474 29.04 -11.70 22.17
N TRP A 475 27.84 -12.24 22.06
CA TRP A 475 27.11 -12.80 23.20
C TRP A 475 27.85 -13.97 23.85
N SER A 476 28.42 -14.87 23.05
CA SER A 476 29.25 -15.97 23.57
C SER A 476 30.45 -15.45 24.37
N THR A 477 31.12 -14.41 23.86
CA THR A 477 32.28 -13.77 24.50
C THR A 477 31.88 -13.07 25.80
N LEU A 478 30.80 -12.27 25.76
CA LEU A 478 30.32 -11.51 26.91
C LEU A 478 29.85 -12.42 28.05
N SER A 479 29.08 -13.47 27.74
CA SER A 479 28.64 -14.42 28.77
C SER A 479 29.81 -15.13 29.46
N LYS A 480 30.88 -15.43 28.72
CA LYS A 480 32.10 -16.03 29.28
C LYS A 480 32.92 -15.03 30.11
N GLU A 481 33.21 -13.85 29.57
CA GLU A 481 34.05 -12.82 30.22
C GLU A 481 33.39 -12.22 31.47
N TYR A 482 32.06 -12.14 31.49
CA TYR A 482 31.29 -11.55 32.57
C TYR A 482 30.51 -12.59 33.39
N ALA A 483 30.71 -13.89 33.18
CA ALA A 483 30.05 -14.96 33.92
C ALA A 483 28.52 -14.76 34.04
N THR A 484 27.86 -14.44 32.92
CA THR A 484 26.40 -14.31 32.84
C THR A 484 25.78 -15.54 32.19
N THR A 485 24.55 -15.86 32.59
CA THR A 485 23.79 -16.98 32.02
C THR A 485 22.69 -16.46 31.11
N ARG A 486 22.47 -17.16 29.99
CA ARG A 486 21.35 -16.86 29.08
C ARG A 486 20.05 -17.36 29.71
N SER A 487 19.06 -16.49 29.84
CA SER A 487 17.70 -16.90 30.21
C SER A 487 17.03 -17.60 29.03
N ALA A 488 16.38 -18.74 29.29
CA ALA A 488 15.72 -19.56 28.27
C ALA A 488 14.42 -18.94 27.73
N THR A 489 13.88 -17.93 28.43
CA THR A 489 12.65 -17.24 28.02
C THR A 489 13.03 -15.99 27.23
N PRO A 490 12.61 -15.84 25.95
CA PRO A 490 12.72 -14.56 25.27
C PRO A 490 11.90 -13.54 26.08
N ALA A 491 12.58 -12.60 26.72
CA ALA A 491 11.92 -11.54 27.46
C ALA A 491 11.21 -10.63 26.44
N SER A 492 9.91 -10.87 26.20
CA SER A 492 9.07 -9.85 25.57
C SER A 492 8.99 -8.69 26.57
N THR A 493 9.69 -7.60 26.27
CA THR A 493 9.58 -6.34 27.02
C THR A 493 8.23 -5.66 26.80
N LEU A 494 7.43 -6.17 25.85
CA LEU A 494 6.11 -5.69 25.52
C LEU A 494 5.05 -6.64 26.11
N GLU A 495 4.26 -6.12 27.04
CA GLU A 495 3.03 -6.75 27.52
C GLU A 495 1.86 -6.24 26.68
N VAL A 496 1.09 -7.14 26.07
CA VAL A 496 -0.12 -6.78 25.30
C VAL A 496 -1.35 -7.10 26.13
N LYS A 497 -2.02 -6.07 26.61
CA LYS A 497 -3.33 -6.21 27.27
C LYS A 497 -4.44 -5.88 26.28
N THR A 498 -5.33 -6.84 26.03
CA THR A 498 -6.55 -6.59 25.26
C THR A 498 -7.54 -5.82 26.13
N VAL A 499 -7.92 -4.61 25.71
CA VAL A 499 -8.83 -3.72 26.47
C VAL A 499 -10.30 -3.93 26.04
N ASP A 500 -10.54 -4.18 24.76
CA ASP A 500 -11.83 -4.63 24.22
C ASP A 500 -11.59 -5.83 23.28
N ALA A 501 -12.40 -6.87 23.43
CA ALA A 501 -12.39 -8.04 22.55
C ALA A 501 -13.10 -7.78 21.20
N GLY A 502 -13.31 -6.51 20.84
CA GLY A 502 -13.98 -6.05 19.63
C GLY A 502 -15.50 -6.14 19.68
N LYS A 503 -16.11 -6.26 20.87
CA LYS A 503 -17.56 -6.43 21.03
C LYS A 503 -18.28 -5.12 21.35
N GLU A 504 -17.55 -4.10 21.78
CA GLU A 504 -18.12 -2.87 22.29
C GLU A 504 -18.92 -2.10 21.22
N ARG A 505 -18.38 -2.00 20.00
CA ARG A 505 -19.07 -1.33 18.88
C ARG A 505 -20.46 -1.91 18.63
N ALA A 506 -20.58 -3.23 18.60
CA ALA A 506 -21.85 -3.90 18.37
C ALA A 506 -22.83 -3.63 19.52
N SER A 507 -22.35 -3.67 20.78
CA SER A 507 -23.16 -3.34 21.96
C SER A 507 -23.71 -1.90 21.92
N ILE A 508 -22.85 -0.91 21.63
CA ILE A 508 -23.25 0.50 21.51
C ILE A 508 -24.28 0.71 20.39
N LEU A 509 -24.13 -0.02 19.28
CA LEU A 509 -25.09 -0.01 18.16
C LEU A 509 -26.30 -0.92 18.38
N ARG A 510 -26.53 -1.37 19.63
CA ARG A 510 -27.69 -2.18 20.06
C ARG A 510 -27.79 -3.51 19.30
N GLN A 511 -26.65 -4.14 19.01
CA GLN A 511 -26.51 -5.48 18.42
C GLN A 511 -25.75 -6.41 19.39
N PRO A 512 -26.24 -6.64 20.62
CA PRO A 512 -25.49 -7.37 21.67
C PRO A 512 -25.26 -8.85 21.35
N ASP A 513 -26.02 -9.42 20.42
CA ASP A 513 -25.92 -10.80 19.97
C ASP A 513 -24.94 -10.99 18.80
N SER A 514 -24.37 -9.90 18.28
CA SER A 514 -23.33 -9.95 17.26
C SER A 514 -22.01 -10.46 17.81
N GLN A 515 -21.39 -11.38 17.08
CA GLN A 515 -20.11 -11.98 17.43
C GLN A 515 -19.14 -11.94 16.25
N LEU A 516 -17.84 -12.14 16.53
CA LEU A 516 -16.78 -12.07 15.52
C LEU A 516 -16.59 -13.40 14.80
N GLY A 517 -17.19 -13.53 13.60
CA GLY A 517 -16.87 -14.60 12.67
C GLY A 517 -15.56 -14.31 11.93
N ARG A 518 -15.06 -15.29 11.18
CA ARG A 518 -13.82 -15.17 10.41
C ARG A 518 -14.08 -15.41 8.92
N VAL A 519 -13.55 -14.54 8.07
CA VAL A 519 -13.56 -14.75 6.61
C VAL A 519 -12.62 -15.88 6.25
N VAL A 520 -13.12 -16.85 5.50
CA VAL A 520 -12.37 -18.00 5.00
C VAL A 520 -12.04 -17.82 3.53
N GLU A 521 -13.01 -17.38 2.73
CA GLU A 521 -12.84 -17.13 1.30
C GLU A 521 -13.64 -15.89 0.87
N ASN A 522 -13.14 -15.15 -0.13
CA ASN A 522 -13.86 -14.08 -0.80
C ASN A 522 -13.50 -14.07 -2.29
N LYS A 523 -14.40 -14.59 -3.13
CA LYS A 523 -14.16 -14.87 -4.55
C LYS A 523 -15.13 -14.09 -5.44
N VAL A 524 -14.62 -13.51 -6.53
CA VAL A 524 -15.46 -12.91 -7.57
C VAL A 524 -16.09 -14.01 -8.43
N LEU A 525 -17.41 -13.94 -8.63
CA LEU A 525 -18.20 -14.90 -9.41
C LEU A 525 -18.44 -14.47 -10.86
N THR A 526 -18.47 -13.16 -11.10
CA THR A 526 -18.76 -12.58 -12.42
C THR A 526 -17.49 -12.46 -13.25
N LEU A 527 -17.55 -12.84 -14.53
CA LEU A 527 -16.44 -12.72 -15.46
C LEU A 527 -16.32 -11.30 -16.01
N ARG A 528 -17.45 -10.66 -16.30
CA ARG A 528 -17.58 -9.29 -16.85
C ARG A 528 -18.84 -8.61 -16.30
N GLY A 529 -18.82 -7.28 -16.23
CA GLY A 529 -19.95 -6.48 -15.73
C GLY A 529 -19.93 -6.27 -14.20
N PRO A 530 -21.07 -5.90 -13.59
CA PRO A 530 -21.16 -5.61 -12.16
C PRO A 530 -20.74 -6.80 -11.33
N VAL A 531 -19.86 -6.54 -10.36
CA VAL A 531 -19.20 -7.57 -9.57
C VAL A 531 -20.20 -8.26 -8.66
N LYS A 532 -20.22 -9.61 -8.69
CA LYS A 532 -20.88 -10.43 -7.66
C LYS A 532 -19.85 -11.33 -7.00
N ARG A 533 -20.03 -11.61 -5.71
CA ARG A 533 -19.03 -12.33 -4.90
C ARG A 533 -19.66 -13.48 -4.13
N HIS A 534 -18.87 -14.55 -4.02
CA HIS A 534 -19.01 -15.60 -3.04
C HIS A 534 -18.15 -15.25 -1.84
N ILE A 535 -18.71 -15.30 -0.63
CA ILE A 535 -17.95 -15.05 0.59
C ILE A 535 -18.27 -16.16 1.59
N GLU A 536 -17.23 -16.82 2.08
CA GLU A 536 -17.32 -17.86 3.10
C GLU A 536 -16.88 -17.31 4.46
N PHE A 537 -17.68 -17.60 5.48
CA PHE A 537 -17.37 -17.28 6.87
C PHE A 537 -17.37 -18.53 7.73
N LYS A 538 -16.36 -18.65 8.57
CA LYS A 538 -16.42 -19.51 9.75
C LYS A 538 -17.21 -18.78 10.84
N LEU A 539 -18.28 -19.41 11.30
CA LEU A 539 -19.13 -18.89 12.35
C LEU A 539 -18.41 -18.89 13.72
N PRO A 540 -18.77 -17.95 14.61
CA PRO A 540 -18.39 -17.99 16.01
C PRO A 540 -18.86 -19.28 16.71
N GLU A 541 -18.19 -19.64 17.79
CA GLU A 541 -18.60 -20.79 18.60
C GLU A 541 -20.03 -20.61 19.15
N GLY A 542 -20.83 -21.66 19.08
CA GLY A 542 -22.24 -21.65 19.52
C GLY A 542 -23.23 -21.00 18.55
N MET A 543 -22.79 -20.43 17.43
CA MET A 543 -23.68 -19.88 16.40
C MET A 543 -23.98 -20.94 15.33
N THR A 544 -25.25 -21.17 15.04
CA THR A 544 -25.73 -22.12 14.03
C THR A 544 -26.71 -21.45 13.07
N ALA A 545 -26.86 -22.01 11.87
CA ALA A 545 -27.78 -21.54 10.85
C ALA A 545 -28.44 -22.72 10.13
N GLN A 546 -29.64 -22.50 9.59
CA GLN A 546 -30.32 -23.42 8.69
C GLN A 546 -30.24 -22.93 7.24
N ALA A 547 -30.39 -23.84 6.28
CA ALA A 547 -30.51 -23.45 4.88
C ALA A 547 -31.76 -22.58 4.71
N GLY A 548 -31.60 -21.35 4.20
CA GLY A 548 -32.67 -20.35 4.07
C GLY A 548 -32.61 -19.20 5.07
N ASP A 549 -31.85 -19.35 6.17
CA ASP A 549 -31.62 -18.27 7.12
C ASP A 549 -30.80 -17.12 6.54
N TYR A 550 -30.75 -16.03 7.30
CA TYR A 550 -29.94 -14.87 6.97
C TYR A 550 -28.75 -14.71 7.90
N ILE A 551 -27.73 -14.02 7.39
CA ILE A 551 -26.66 -13.46 8.21
C ILE A 551 -26.78 -11.93 8.21
N ALA A 552 -26.86 -11.35 9.41
CA ALA A 552 -26.76 -9.92 9.62
C ALA A 552 -25.29 -9.55 9.84
N ILE A 553 -24.74 -8.68 8.98
CA ILE A 553 -23.36 -8.20 9.04
C ILE A 553 -23.35 -6.73 9.44
N LEU A 554 -22.50 -6.36 10.41
CA LEU A 554 -22.27 -4.97 10.78
C LEU A 554 -21.10 -4.37 9.97
N PRO A 555 -21.37 -3.51 8.97
CA PRO A 555 -20.35 -3.07 8.03
C PRO A 555 -19.53 -1.88 8.55
N GLN A 556 -18.69 -1.34 7.67
CA GLN A 556 -17.96 -0.08 7.84
C GLN A 556 -18.12 0.78 6.58
N ASN A 557 -18.09 2.10 6.74
CA ASN A 557 -18.07 3.02 5.61
C ASN A 557 -16.80 2.83 4.76
N PRO A 558 -16.86 3.09 3.44
CA PRO A 558 -15.67 3.14 2.61
C PRO A 558 -14.64 4.15 3.17
N ALA A 559 -13.37 3.77 3.19
CA ALA A 559 -12.29 4.65 3.68
C ALA A 559 -12.23 5.99 2.92
N ARG A 560 -12.63 6.00 1.64
CA ARG A 560 -12.80 7.21 0.84
C ARG A 560 -13.78 8.19 1.49
N ASP A 561 -14.95 7.71 1.90
CA ASP A 561 -16.02 8.56 2.44
C ASP A 561 -15.62 9.10 3.83
N VAL A 562 -14.92 8.30 4.64
CA VAL A 562 -14.33 8.75 5.91
C VAL A 562 -13.31 9.86 5.67
N HIS A 563 -12.43 9.70 4.68
CA HIS A 563 -11.42 10.70 4.35
C HIS A 563 -12.04 12.01 3.88
N ARG A 564 -13.14 11.96 3.11
CA ARG A 564 -13.87 13.17 2.69
C ARG A 564 -14.41 13.98 3.86
N VAL A 565 -14.96 13.31 4.88
CA VAL A 565 -15.41 13.98 6.11
C VAL A 565 -14.22 14.64 6.82
N LEU A 566 -13.13 13.88 7.03
CA LEU A 566 -11.93 14.42 7.70
C LEU A 566 -11.36 15.63 6.95
N ALA A 567 -11.32 15.56 5.62
CA ALA A 567 -10.85 16.66 4.77
C ALA A 567 -11.75 17.90 4.87
N HIS A 568 -13.08 17.72 4.86
CA HIS A 568 -14.04 18.82 4.99
C HIS A 568 -13.88 19.56 6.33
N PHE A 569 -13.68 18.84 7.43
CA PHE A 569 -13.49 19.44 8.76
C PHE A 569 -12.04 19.82 9.09
N GLY A 570 -11.08 19.58 8.19
CA GLY A 570 -9.66 19.89 8.41
C GLY A 570 -8.97 19.02 9.48
N LEU A 571 -9.46 17.79 9.70
CA LEU A 571 -9.05 16.90 10.80
C LEU A 571 -8.10 15.80 10.34
N SER A 572 -7.28 15.29 11.27
CA SER A 572 -6.34 14.19 11.00
C SER A 572 -7.00 12.82 11.21
N ASN A 573 -6.57 11.81 10.44
CA ASN A 573 -7.00 10.42 10.64
C ASN A 573 -6.48 9.80 11.95
N GLU A 574 -5.50 10.46 12.60
CA GLU A 574 -4.88 10.06 13.87
C GLU A 574 -5.53 10.74 15.08
N GLU A 575 -6.46 11.67 14.86
CA GLU A 575 -7.04 12.49 15.91
C GLU A 575 -7.97 11.66 16.81
N GLU A 576 -7.72 11.75 18.13
CA GLU A 576 -8.56 11.15 19.16
C GLU A 576 -9.47 12.21 19.77
N VAL A 577 -10.74 11.86 19.92
CA VAL A 577 -11.78 12.72 20.49
C VAL A 577 -12.43 12.04 21.68
N VAL A 578 -12.96 12.84 22.61
CA VAL A 578 -13.84 12.36 23.68
C VAL A 578 -15.23 12.88 23.41
N LEU A 579 -16.18 11.98 23.10
CA LEU A 579 -17.56 12.37 22.88
C LEU A 579 -18.31 12.43 24.21
N THR A 580 -19.10 13.48 24.41
CA THR A 580 -20.03 13.62 25.54
C THR A 580 -21.44 13.78 25.00
N SER A 581 -22.42 13.23 25.72
CA SER A 581 -23.84 13.35 25.34
C SER A 581 -24.67 13.55 26.59
N VAL A 582 -25.64 14.45 26.50
CA VAL A 582 -26.62 14.71 27.57
C VAL A 582 -27.73 13.64 27.58
N GLY A 583 -27.96 12.96 26.45
CA GLY A 583 -28.98 11.93 26.30
C GLY A 583 -28.47 10.62 25.68
N PRO A 584 -29.34 9.60 25.50
CA PRO A 584 -28.98 8.35 24.86
C PRO A 584 -28.45 8.57 23.44
N THR A 585 -27.30 7.96 23.12
CA THR A 585 -26.67 8.04 21.80
C THR A 585 -26.14 6.68 21.36
N SER A 586 -25.95 6.52 20.05
CA SER A 586 -25.31 5.36 19.42
C SER A 586 -23.82 5.59 19.13
N LEU A 587 -23.23 6.59 19.79
CA LEU A 587 -21.82 6.95 19.69
C LEU A 587 -21.07 6.55 20.98
N PRO A 588 -19.77 6.23 20.89
CA PRO A 588 -18.96 5.88 22.06
C PRO A 588 -18.65 7.15 22.88
N VAL A 589 -19.32 7.33 24.02
CA VAL A 589 -19.15 8.49 24.91
C VAL A 589 -18.29 8.18 26.13
N GLY A 590 -17.66 9.20 26.70
CA GLY A 590 -16.95 9.12 28.00
C GLY A 590 -15.57 8.48 27.95
N LYS A 591 -14.99 8.29 26.76
CA LYS A 591 -13.63 7.78 26.57
C LYS A 591 -12.97 8.34 25.31
N PRO A 592 -11.62 8.38 25.25
CA PRO A 592 -10.91 8.67 24.01
C PRO A 592 -11.21 7.63 22.94
N VAL A 593 -11.56 8.10 21.73
CA VAL A 593 -11.75 7.26 20.54
C VAL A 593 -11.16 7.94 19.32
N LYS A 594 -10.63 7.17 18.38
CA LYS A 594 -10.21 7.74 17.09
C LYS A 594 -11.42 8.20 16.31
N LEU A 595 -11.40 9.44 15.82
CA LEU A 595 -12.52 9.98 15.05
C LEU A 595 -12.77 9.15 13.77
N SER A 596 -11.70 8.64 13.16
CA SER A 596 -11.78 7.75 12.00
C SER A 596 -12.54 6.45 12.29
N GLU A 597 -12.46 5.90 13.51
CA GLU A 597 -13.24 4.72 13.92
C GLU A 597 -14.73 5.07 14.10
N VAL A 598 -15.03 6.25 14.65
CA VAL A 598 -16.41 6.76 14.77
C VAL A 598 -17.04 6.88 13.39
N LEU A 599 -16.37 7.58 12.47
CA LEU A 599 -16.83 7.82 11.11
C LEU A 599 -16.90 6.54 10.27
N ALA A 600 -15.97 5.61 10.45
CA ALA A 600 -16.00 4.33 9.73
C ALA A 600 -17.09 3.40 10.26
N GLY A 601 -17.31 3.36 11.58
CA GLY A 601 -17.97 2.23 12.23
C GLY A 601 -19.32 2.52 12.87
N TYR A 602 -19.65 3.77 13.21
CA TYR A 602 -20.80 4.10 14.06
C TYR A 602 -21.91 4.88 13.37
N VAL A 603 -21.62 5.55 12.26
CA VAL A 603 -22.56 6.44 11.54
C VAL A 603 -22.64 6.10 10.06
N GLU A 604 -23.68 6.52 9.34
CA GLU A 604 -23.80 6.34 7.90
C GLU A 604 -23.52 7.64 7.12
N LEU A 605 -22.42 7.69 6.38
CA LEU A 605 -21.97 8.94 5.72
C LEU A 605 -22.73 9.26 4.41
N SER A 606 -23.26 8.23 3.76
CA SER A 606 -23.74 8.29 2.37
C SER A 606 -25.26 8.18 2.24
N GLN A 607 -26.00 8.41 3.34
CA GLN A 607 -27.46 8.47 3.31
C GLN A 607 -27.94 9.83 2.77
N PRO A 608 -29.06 9.87 2.02
CA PRO A 608 -29.66 11.13 1.60
C PRO A 608 -29.99 12.01 2.82
N ALA A 609 -29.72 13.30 2.73
CA ALA A 609 -30.09 14.27 3.77
C ALA A 609 -31.62 14.28 3.93
N THR A 610 -32.11 14.35 5.17
CA THR A 610 -33.54 14.50 5.46
C THR A 610 -33.98 15.95 5.35
N THR A 611 -35.29 16.19 5.25
CA THR A 611 -35.83 17.57 5.28
C THR A 611 -35.48 18.31 6.58
N ARG A 612 -35.33 17.59 7.69
CA ARG A 612 -34.82 18.13 8.96
C ARG A 612 -33.36 18.55 8.84
N ASP A 613 -32.52 17.72 8.23
CA ASP A 613 -31.11 18.03 8.02
C ASP A 613 -30.94 19.27 7.15
N LEU A 614 -31.74 19.40 6.09
CA LEU A 614 -31.81 20.61 5.26
C LEU A 614 -32.21 21.84 6.08
N GLY A 615 -33.12 21.71 7.05
CA GLY A 615 -33.45 22.79 7.99
C GLY A 615 -32.22 23.28 8.76
N ILE A 616 -31.50 22.35 9.38
CA ILE A 616 -30.29 22.65 10.17
C ILE A 616 -29.20 23.30 9.30
N LEU A 617 -29.00 22.79 8.07
CA LEU A 617 -28.02 23.35 7.14
C LEU A 617 -28.39 24.77 6.69
N ALA A 618 -29.68 25.08 6.53
CA ALA A 618 -30.13 26.43 6.18
C ALA A 618 -29.90 27.43 7.32
N GLU A 619 -30.05 26.99 8.58
CA GLU A 619 -29.76 27.81 9.76
C GLU A 619 -28.26 28.05 9.93
N ALA A 620 -27.42 27.06 9.62
CA ALA A 620 -25.96 27.15 9.69
C ALA A 620 -25.32 27.87 8.49
N ALA A 621 -26.09 28.11 7.42
CA ALA A 621 -25.60 28.83 6.25
C ALA A 621 -25.36 30.31 6.57
N THR A 622 -24.25 30.87 6.10
CA THR A 622 -23.92 32.29 6.31
C THR A 622 -24.44 33.19 5.18
N GLN A 623 -24.64 32.65 3.96
CA GLN A 623 -25.14 33.42 2.81
C GLN A 623 -26.60 33.12 2.44
N ASP A 624 -27.32 34.14 1.97
CA ASP A 624 -28.71 34.00 1.51
C ASP A 624 -28.83 33.13 0.25
N SER A 625 -27.81 33.11 -0.61
CA SER A 625 -27.75 32.24 -1.78
C SER A 625 -27.75 30.75 -1.41
N THR A 626 -27.23 30.42 -0.22
CA THR A 626 -27.19 29.05 0.33
C THR A 626 -28.52 28.66 0.91
N ARG A 627 -29.14 29.57 1.66
CA ARG A 627 -30.50 29.38 2.18
C ARG A 627 -31.48 29.17 1.03
N ALA A 628 -31.42 30.00 -0.01
CA ALA A 628 -32.27 29.85 -1.20
C ALA A 628 -32.06 28.49 -1.91
N TYR A 629 -30.81 28.06 -2.09
CA TYR A 629 -30.48 26.75 -2.65
C TYR A 629 -31.07 25.60 -1.80
N ILE A 630 -30.95 25.68 -0.47
CA ILE A 630 -31.48 24.66 0.42
C ILE A 630 -33.02 24.65 0.41
N GLU A 631 -33.68 25.80 0.32
CA GLU A 631 -35.14 25.86 0.16
C GLU A 631 -35.60 25.26 -1.18
N GLU A 632 -34.85 25.43 -2.26
CA GLU A 632 -35.11 24.75 -3.54
C GLU A 632 -34.97 23.22 -3.40
N LEU A 633 -33.94 22.74 -2.70
CA LEU A 633 -33.80 21.32 -2.37
C LEU A 633 -34.98 20.78 -1.55
N LYS A 634 -35.51 21.57 -0.60
CA LYS A 634 -36.71 21.18 0.17
C LYS A 634 -37.96 21.15 -0.72
N ALA A 635 -38.15 22.14 -1.58
CA ALA A 635 -39.28 22.21 -2.50
C ALA A 635 -39.30 21.04 -3.50
N SER A 636 -38.12 20.60 -3.94
CA SER A 636 -37.93 19.51 -4.91
C SER A 636 -37.37 18.22 -4.31
N TYR A 637 -37.60 17.99 -3.00
CA TYR A 637 -36.92 16.97 -2.20
C TYR A 637 -36.89 15.56 -2.80
N SER A 638 -38.01 15.09 -3.36
CA SER A 638 -38.09 13.76 -3.99
C SER A 638 -37.11 13.59 -5.15
N GLU A 639 -36.99 14.60 -6.00
CA GLU A 639 -36.16 14.56 -7.20
C GLU A 639 -34.71 15.01 -6.91
N ALA A 640 -34.54 16.15 -6.27
CA ALA A 640 -33.23 16.76 -6.05
C ALA A 640 -32.42 16.08 -4.95
N VAL A 641 -33.07 15.45 -3.96
CA VAL A 641 -32.39 14.84 -2.80
C VAL A 641 -32.55 13.32 -2.78
N GLN A 642 -33.78 12.80 -2.76
CA GLN A 642 -33.98 11.35 -2.63
C GLN A 642 -33.55 10.58 -3.89
N ALA A 643 -34.02 11.00 -5.08
CA ALA A 643 -33.71 10.30 -6.32
C ALA A 643 -32.22 10.38 -6.68
N LYS A 644 -31.57 11.52 -6.40
CA LYS A 644 -30.13 11.75 -6.57
C LYS A 644 -29.26 11.21 -5.43
N ARG A 645 -29.86 10.86 -4.29
CA ARG A 645 -29.19 10.42 -3.05
C ARG A 645 -28.19 11.46 -2.51
N LEU A 646 -28.59 12.73 -2.51
CA LEU A 646 -27.75 13.84 -2.06
C LEU A 646 -27.57 13.78 -0.53
N SER A 647 -26.34 13.54 -0.05
CA SER A 647 -26.03 13.42 1.38
C SER A 647 -25.71 14.77 2.03
N VAL A 648 -25.75 14.81 3.37
CA VAL A 648 -25.34 15.98 4.16
C VAL A 648 -23.90 16.39 3.83
N LEU A 649 -22.98 15.42 3.82
CA LEU A 649 -21.58 15.65 3.45
C LEU A 649 -21.46 16.30 2.06
N ARG A 650 -22.25 15.84 1.09
CA ARG A 650 -22.17 16.39 -0.27
C ARG A 650 -22.66 17.84 -0.34
N ILE A 651 -23.69 18.19 0.43
CA ILE A 651 -24.18 19.57 0.50
C ILE A 651 -23.10 20.48 1.09
N LEU A 652 -22.42 20.04 2.15
CA LEU A 652 -21.32 20.77 2.79
C LEU A 652 -20.10 20.93 1.86
N GLU A 653 -19.79 19.94 1.02
CA GLU A 653 -18.74 20.06 0.01
C GLU A 653 -19.10 21.03 -1.14
N LEU A 654 -20.41 21.17 -1.44
CA LEU A 654 -20.90 22.08 -2.47
C LEU A 654 -20.99 23.53 -1.98
N ARG A 655 -21.15 23.73 -0.67
CA ARG A 655 -21.40 25.03 -0.01
C ARG A 655 -20.46 25.18 1.18
N ASP A 656 -19.34 25.85 0.94
CA ASP A 656 -18.29 26.11 1.94
C ASP A 656 -18.69 27.17 2.98
N ASP A 657 -19.78 27.89 2.73
CA ASP A 657 -20.31 28.95 3.60
C ASP A 657 -21.30 28.45 4.67
N ILE A 658 -21.45 27.13 4.81
CA ILE A 658 -22.21 26.49 5.88
C ILE A 658 -21.26 26.18 7.06
N ASP A 659 -21.36 26.96 8.13
CA ASP A 659 -20.54 26.80 9.33
C ASP A 659 -21.18 25.79 10.30
N LEU A 660 -21.05 24.50 9.99
CA LEU A 660 -21.62 23.41 10.78
C LEU A 660 -20.56 22.77 11.70
N PRO A 661 -20.70 22.79 13.03
CA PRO A 661 -19.78 22.10 13.93
C PRO A 661 -19.82 20.57 13.76
N LEU A 662 -18.67 19.90 13.95
CA LEU A 662 -18.53 18.43 13.84
C LEU A 662 -19.56 17.67 14.70
N GLY A 663 -19.84 18.15 15.92
CA GLY A 663 -20.83 17.52 16.80
C GLY A 663 -22.25 17.51 16.20
N SER A 664 -22.65 18.63 15.59
CA SER A 664 -23.93 18.77 14.89
C SER A 664 -23.99 17.84 13.68
N PHE A 665 -22.91 17.77 12.89
CA PHE A 665 -22.79 16.85 11.78
C PHE A 665 -22.96 15.38 12.21
N LEU A 666 -22.22 14.94 13.24
CA LEU A 666 -22.33 13.56 13.75
C LEU A 666 -23.75 13.23 14.27
N GLN A 667 -24.45 14.21 14.83
CA GLN A 667 -25.82 14.04 15.34
C GLN A 667 -26.87 13.92 14.22
N MET A 668 -26.61 14.53 13.05
CA MET A 668 -27.46 14.41 11.86
C MET A 668 -27.35 13.02 11.21
N LEU A 669 -26.23 12.34 11.38
CA LEU A 669 -25.99 11.05 10.73
C LEU A 669 -26.73 9.91 11.45
N PRO A 670 -27.44 9.04 10.71
CA PRO A 670 -28.04 7.88 11.33
C PRO A 670 -26.97 6.87 11.76
N ALA A 671 -27.27 6.10 12.80
CA ALA A 671 -26.39 5.05 13.30
C ALA A 671 -26.11 3.98 12.23
N MET A 672 -24.92 3.39 12.27
CA MET A 672 -24.53 2.29 11.39
C MET A 672 -25.44 1.08 11.61
N ARG A 673 -26.08 0.62 10.53
CA ARG A 673 -27.04 -0.50 10.58
C ARG A 673 -26.42 -1.82 10.13
N VAL A 674 -26.87 -2.93 10.69
CA VAL A 674 -26.58 -4.25 10.14
C VAL A 674 -27.25 -4.43 8.78
N ARG A 675 -26.60 -5.15 7.87
CA ARG A 675 -27.19 -5.57 6.58
C ARG A 675 -27.40 -7.06 6.58
N GLN A 676 -28.60 -7.45 6.18
CA GLN A 676 -29.02 -8.83 6.11
C GLN A 676 -28.70 -9.40 4.72
N TYR A 677 -28.19 -10.63 4.69
CA TYR A 677 -27.93 -11.37 3.45
C TYR A 677 -28.43 -12.80 3.59
N SER A 678 -29.10 -13.32 2.57
CA SER A 678 -29.50 -14.74 2.53
C SER A 678 -28.28 -15.64 2.48
N ILE A 679 -28.24 -16.63 3.37
CA ILE A 679 -27.15 -17.61 3.42
C ILE A 679 -27.28 -18.52 2.18
N SER A 680 -26.16 -18.70 1.48
CA SER A 680 -26.09 -19.47 0.24
C SER A 680 -25.54 -20.89 0.37
N SER A 681 -25.40 -21.40 1.59
CA SER A 681 -24.95 -22.76 1.90
C SER A 681 -25.94 -23.49 2.80
N SER A 682 -25.86 -24.81 2.80
CA SER A 682 -26.52 -25.67 3.77
C SER A 682 -25.58 -26.01 4.93
N PRO A 683 -26.08 -26.09 6.19
CA PRO A 683 -25.29 -26.58 7.31
C PRO A 683 -24.88 -28.07 7.16
N LEU A 684 -25.53 -28.84 6.27
CA LEU A 684 -25.11 -30.22 5.98
C LEU A 684 -23.76 -30.29 5.27
N TRP A 685 -23.36 -29.22 4.56
CA TRP A 685 -22.04 -29.13 3.95
C TRP A 685 -20.96 -28.89 5.01
N ASN A 686 -21.19 -27.91 5.88
CA ASN A 686 -20.33 -27.60 7.00
C ASN A 686 -21.13 -26.83 8.08
N PRO A 687 -21.34 -27.39 9.27
CA PRO A 687 -22.20 -26.78 10.29
C PRO A 687 -21.56 -25.55 10.96
N SER A 688 -20.24 -25.38 10.82
CA SER A 688 -19.50 -24.27 11.41
C SER A 688 -19.22 -23.15 10.42
N HIS A 689 -19.65 -23.29 9.16
CA HIS A 689 -19.39 -22.32 8.11
C HIS A 689 -20.69 -21.93 7.42
N ILE A 690 -20.71 -20.70 6.90
CA ILE A 690 -21.75 -20.22 6.01
C ILE A 690 -21.12 -19.58 4.78
N THR A 691 -21.88 -19.50 3.71
CA THR A 691 -21.52 -18.71 2.53
C THR A 691 -22.62 -17.68 2.27
N ILE A 692 -22.26 -16.56 1.65
CA ILE A 692 -23.22 -15.60 1.08
C ILE A 692 -22.85 -15.32 -0.37
N THR A 693 -23.87 -14.96 -1.15
CA THR A 693 -23.72 -14.51 -2.53
C THR A 693 -24.23 -13.07 -2.66
N ILE A 694 -23.32 -12.12 -2.86
CA ILE A 694 -23.66 -10.69 -2.89
C ILE A 694 -23.46 -10.07 -4.27
N SER A 695 -24.24 -9.04 -4.58
CA SER A 695 -23.92 -8.09 -5.65
C SER A 695 -23.23 -6.87 -5.05
N VAL A 696 -22.09 -6.48 -5.59
CA VAL A 696 -21.36 -5.27 -5.15
C VAL A 696 -22.07 -4.06 -5.74
N LEU A 697 -22.61 -3.21 -4.86
CA LEU A 697 -23.34 -2.02 -5.27
C LEU A 697 -22.35 -0.89 -5.52
N GLU A 698 -22.03 -0.69 -6.80
CA GLU A 698 -21.24 0.42 -7.30
C GLU A 698 -21.91 0.96 -8.57
N SER A 699 -22.17 2.26 -8.60
CA SER A 699 -22.75 2.94 -9.76
C SER A 699 -22.22 4.36 -9.88
N PRO A 700 -22.22 4.97 -11.06
CA PRO A 700 -21.99 6.41 -11.19
C PRO A 700 -22.89 7.19 -10.22
N SER A 701 -22.32 8.22 -9.58
CA SER A 701 -23.07 9.16 -8.77
C SER A 701 -24.11 9.87 -9.62
N LYS A 702 -25.29 10.11 -9.05
CA LYS A 702 -26.37 10.86 -9.70
C LYS A 702 -26.24 12.36 -9.50
N ASN A 703 -25.17 12.81 -8.83
CA ASN A 703 -24.91 14.23 -8.52
C ASN A 703 -23.96 14.88 -9.54
N GLU A 704 -23.66 14.23 -10.67
CA GLU A 704 -22.79 14.75 -11.76
C GLU A 704 -21.39 15.20 -11.30
N ASP A 705 -20.88 14.59 -10.23
CA ASP A 705 -19.61 14.91 -9.58
C ASP A 705 -18.42 14.08 -10.11
N GLY A 706 -18.67 13.18 -11.07
CA GLY A 706 -17.66 12.27 -11.61
C GLY A 706 -17.25 11.15 -10.64
N GLU A 707 -17.87 11.04 -9.46
CA GLU A 707 -17.60 9.98 -8.49
C GLU A 707 -18.55 8.79 -8.66
N ASN A 708 -18.18 7.64 -8.09
CA ASN A 708 -19.08 6.49 -7.95
C ASN A 708 -19.78 6.51 -6.58
N PHE A 709 -21.07 6.24 -6.57
CA PHE A 709 -21.82 5.84 -5.39
C PHE A 709 -21.42 4.41 -4.98
N LEU A 710 -21.05 4.25 -3.71
CA LEU A 710 -20.64 2.97 -3.12
C LEU A 710 -21.65 2.53 -2.05
N GLY A 711 -22.24 1.35 -2.23
CA GLY A 711 -23.06 0.73 -1.19
C GLY A 711 -22.19 0.24 -0.04
N VAL A 712 -22.35 0.85 1.14
CA VAL A 712 -21.55 0.63 2.37
C VAL A 712 -21.24 -0.85 2.62
N ALA A 713 -22.26 -1.67 2.85
CA ALA A 713 -22.06 -3.05 3.27
C ALA A 713 -21.49 -3.95 2.17
N SER A 714 -21.95 -3.79 0.93
CA SER A 714 -21.46 -4.61 -0.19
C SER A 714 -20.01 -4.30 -0.56
N ASN A 715 -19.58 -3.03 -0.44
CA ASN A 715 -18.19 -2.63 -0.67
C ASN A 715 -17.30 -3.03 0.51
N TYR A 716 -17.77 -2.89 1.76
CA TYR A 716 -17.08 -3.44 2.93
C TYR A 716 -16.79 -4.93 2.73
N LEU A 717 -17.83 -5.72 2.42
CA LEU A 717 -17.69 -7.16 2.16
C LEU A 717 -16.77 -7.47 0.97
N ALA A 718 -16.77 -6.64 -0.08
CA ALA A 718 -15.88 -6.81 -1.23
C ALA A 718 -14.40 -6.57 -0.91
N THR A 719 -14.08 -5.82 0.15
CA THR A 719 -12.71 -5.54 0.58
C THR A 719 -12.11 -6.57 1.53
N LEU A 720 -12.96 -7.42 2.13
CA LEU A 720 -12.53 -8.42 3.10
C LEU A 720 -11.61 -9.49 2.52
N ARG A 721 -10.65 -9.95 3.32
CA ARG A 721 -9.66 -10.98 2.98
C ARG A 721 -9.76 -12.18 3.93
N PRO A 722 -9.31 -13.38 3.49
CA PRO A 722 -9.18 -14.52 4.38
C PRO A 722 -8.39 -14.17 5.65
N GLY A 723 -8.96 -14.46 6.82
CA GLY A 723 -8.39 -14.08 8.12
C GLY A 723 -9.09 -12.91 8.81
N ASP A 724 -9.76 -12.03 8.06
CA ASP A 724 -10.46 -10.88 8.63
C ASP A 724 -11.57 -11.32 9.58
N ARG A 725 -11.76 -10.54 10.66
CA ARG A 725 -12.81 -10.74 11.66
C ARG A 725 -13.98 -9.81 11.39
N VAL A 726 -15.19 -10.36 11.36
CA VAL A 726 -16.41 -9.63 10.98
C VAL A 726 -17.48 -9.79 12.04
N GLN A 727 -18.09 -8.68 12.43
CA GLN A 727 -19.24 -8.65 13.34
C GLN A 727 -20.48 -9.17 12.63
N MET A 728 -21.01 -10.28 13.11
CA MET A 728 -22.12 -10.98 12.47
C MET A 728 -23.06 -11.66 13.47
N ALA A 729 -24.31 -11.84 13.06
CA ALA A 729 -25.30 -12.63 13.79
C ALA A 729 -26.27 -13.32 12.84
N VAL A 730 -26.58 -14.59 13.09
CA VAL A 730 -27.59 -15.32 12.31
C VAL A 730 -28.98 -14.78 12.65
N ARG A 731 -29.84 -14.67 11.63
CA ARG A 731 -31.23 -14.26 11.76
C ARG A 731 -32.11 -15.33 11.12
N PRO A 732 -33.11 -15.87 11.84
CA PRO A 732 -34.00 -16.86 11.27
C PRO A 732 -34.83 -16.26 10.13
N SER A 733 -35.09 -17.07 9.10
CA SER A 733 -36.04 -16.71 8.06
C SER A 733 -37.49 -17.02 8.46
N ALA A 734 -38.45 -16.70 7.58
CA ALA A 734 -39.82 -17.15 7.78
C ALA A 734 -39.87 -18.68 7.72
N ALA A 735 -40.63 -19.34 8.60
CA ALA A 735 -40.64 -20.81 8.70
C ALA A 735 -40.94 -21.55 7.37
N ALA A 736 -41.68 -20.91 6.46
CA ALA A 736 -41.98 -21.47 5.13
C ALA A 736 -40.81 -21.35 4.13
N PHE A 737 -39.78 -20.56 4.41
CA PHE A 737 -38.63 -20.31 3.53
C PHE A 737 -37.44 -21.23 3.86
N HIS A 738 -37.72 -22.52 3.98
CA HIS A 738 -36.74 -23.58 4.16
C HIS A 738 -37.06 -24.75 3.23
N PRO A 739 -36.09 -25.60 2.84
CA PRO A 739 -36.38 -26.80 2.07
C PRO A 739 -37.41 -27.68 2.80
N PRO A 740 -38.31 -28.37 2.08
CA PRO A 740 -39.24 -29.30 2.70
C PRO A 740 -38.51 -30.35 3.56
N SER A 741 -39.10 -30.71 4.71
CA SER A 741 -38.51 -31.71 5.60
C SER A 741 -38.38 -33.08 4.93
N ASP A 742 -39.35 -33.44 4.08
CA ASP A 742 -39.29 -34.61 3.21
C ASP A 742 -38.38 -34.36 1.98
N PRO A 743 -37.26 -35.09 1.83
CA PRO A 743 -36.36 -34.98 0.69
C PRO A 743 -36.98 -35.28 -0.67
N GLN A 744 -38.04 -36.10 -0.72
CA GLN A 744 -38.67 -36.51 -1.98
C GLN A 744 -39.61 -35.46 -2.56
N THR A 745 -40.04 -34.49 -1.76
CA THR A 745 -40.88 -33.39 -2.23
C THR A 745 -40.14 -32.56 -3.29
N PRO A 746 -40.64 -32.46 -4.54
CA PRO A 746 -39.99 -31.67 -5.58
C PRO A 746 -39.95 -30.18 -5.22
N VAL A 747 -39.00 -29.43 -5.78
CA VAL A 747 -38.81 -28.01 -5.47
C VAL A 747 -38.69 -27.19 -6.75
N VAL A 748 -39.42 -26.09 -6.85
CA VAL A 748 -39.35 -25.14 -7.96
C VAL A 748 -38.92 -23.77 -7.42
N MET A 749 -37.84 -23.23 -7.98
CA MET A 749 -37.21 -21.99 -7.51
C MET A 749 -37.17 -20.98 -8.63
N PHE A 750 -37.50 -19.72 -8.33
CA PHE A 750 -37.47 -18.61 -9.27
C PHE A 750 -36.58 -17.51 -8.71
N CYS A 751 -35.54 -17.13 -9.43
CA CYS A 751 -34.67 -16.05 -8.99
C CYS A 751 -33.92 -15.36 -10.12
N ALA A 752 -33.37 -14.18 -9.83
CA ALA A 752 -32.47 -13.47 -10.73
C ALA A 752 -31.27 -12.89 -9.98
N GLY A 753 -30.10 -12.90 -10.61
CA GLY A 753 -28.87 -12.36 -10.05
C GLY A 753 -28.51 -12.97 -8.69
N SER A 754 -28.24 -12.13 -7.67
CA SER A 754 -27.90 -12.61 -6.32
C SER A 754 -29.07 -13.25 -5.57
N GLY A 755 -30.31 -13.19 -6.09
CA GLY A 755 -31.43 -13.98 -5.57
C GLY A 755 -31.22 -15.50 -5.67
N LEU A 756 -30.17 -15.94 -6.38
CA LEU A 756 -29.71 -17.33 -6.35
C LEU A 756 -29.20 -17.77 -4.97
N ALA A 757 -28.83 -16.84 -4.08
CA ALA A 757 -28.21 -17.14 -2.79
C ALA A 757 -28.93 -18.25 -2.00
N PRO A 758 -30.17 -18.07 -1.51
CA PRO A 758 -30.83 -19.10 -0.71
C PRO A 758 -31.09 -20.39 -1.52
N MET A 759 -31.35 -20.27 -2.83
CA MET A 759 -31.59 -21.40 -3.71
C MET A 759 -30.36 -22.31 -3.82
N ARG A 760 -29.15 -21.73 -3.88
CA ARG A 760 -27.90 -22.49 -3.82
C ARG A 760 -27.81 -23.31 -2.53
N GLY A 761 -28.18 -22.73 -1.39
CA GLY A 761 -28.21 -23.45 -0.11
C GLY A 761 -29.19 -24.62 -0.12
N PHE A 762 -30.39 -24.43 -0.66
CA PHE A 762 -31.40 -25.48 -0.79
C PHE A 762 -30.92 -26.62 -1.71
N ILE A 763 -30.31 -26.28 -2.84
CA ILE A 763 -29.80 -27.28 -3.79
C ILE A 763 -28.61 -28.02 -3.19
N GLN A 764 -27.70 -27.33 -2.50
CA GLN A 764 -26.58 -27.96 -1.81
C GLN A 764 -27.07 -29.01 -0.79
N GLU A 765 -28.14 -28.69 -0.05
CA GLU A 765 -28.74 -29.62 0.91
C GLU A 765 -29.25 -30.90 0.23
N ARG A 766 -29.98 -30.78 -0.89
CA ARG A 766 -30.47 -31.93 -1.66
C ARG A 766 -29.35 -32.69 -2.36
N ALA A 767 -28.35 -31.99 -2.88
CA ALA A 767 -27.19 -32.61 -3.51
C ALA A 767 -26.42 -33.50 -2.52
N ILE A 768 -26.20 -33.03 -1.29
CA ILE A 768 -25.54 -33.81 -0.23
C ILE A 768 -26.40 -35.02 0.17
N GLN A 769 -27.72 -34.84 0.30
CA GLN A 769 -28.64 -35.96 0.61
C GLN A 769 -28.61 -37.02 -0.49
N LYS A 770 -28.62 -36.62 -1.77
CA LYS A 770 -28.53 -37.54 -2.92
C LYS A 770 -27.18 -38.25 -2.98
N ALA A 771 -26.08 -37.53 -2.81
CA ALA A 771 -24.74 -38.09 -2.74
C ALA A 771 -24.57 -39.07 -1.57
N SER A 772 -25.34 -38.89 -0.49
CA SER A 772 -25.41 -39.82 0.65
C SER A 772 -26.35 -41.01 0.44
N GLY A 773 -26.87 -41.21 -0.77
CA GLY A 773 -27.73 -42.35 -1.12
C GLY A 773 -29.22 -42.18 -0.82
N ARG A 774 -29.70 -40.97 -0.46
CA ARG A 774 -31.14 -40.71 -0.30
C ARG A 774 -31.80 -40.43 -1.64
N ASP A 775 -33.06 -40.83 -1.77
CA ASP A 775 -33.91 -40.34 -2.85
C ASP A 775 -34.35 -38.91 -2.57
N VAL A 776 -34.16 -38.04 -3.57
CA VAL A 776 -34.51 -36.63 -3.51
C VAL A 776 -35.41 -36.27 -4.68
N GLY A 777 -36.39 -35.42 -4.44
CA GLY A 777 -37.27 -34.87 -5.46
C GLY A 777 -36.48 -34.00 -6.43
N LYS A 778 -36.91 -33.96 -7.69
CA LYS A 778 -36.28 -33.13 -8.72
C LYS A 778 -36.38 -31.64 -8.34
N MET A 779 -35.30 -30.90 -8.52
CA MET A 779 -35.27 -29.45 -8.32
C MET A 779 -35.24 -28.71 -9.66
N LEU A 780 -36.20 -27.80 -9.88
CA LEU A 780 -36.26 -26.92 -11.05
C LEU A 780 -35.85 -25.50 -10.65
N LEU A 781 -34.83 -24.95 -11.30
CA LEU A 781 -34.33 -23.60 -11.05
C LEU A 781 -34.54 -22.71 -12.28
N PHE A 782 -35.48 -21.78 -12.19
CA PHE A 782 -35.67 -20.72 -13.18
C PHE A 782 -34.78 -19.52 -12.81
N PHE A 783 -33.71 -19.32 -13.57
CA PHE A 783 -32.65 -18.37 -13.22
C PHE A 783 -32.44 -17.27 -14.26
N GLY A 784 -32.54 -16.02 -13.83
CA GLY A 784 -32.32 -14.84 -14.65
C GLY A 784 -30.94 -14.22 -14.46
N CYS A 785 -30.20 -14.02 -15.54
CA CYS A 785 -28.96 -13.24 -15.55
C CYS A 785 -28.80 -12.45 -16.86
N ARG A 786 -27.63 -11.85 -17.10
CA ARG A 786 -27.37 -11.03 -18.29
C ARG A 786 -27.03 -11.91 -19.48
N SER A 787 -26.00 -12.73 -19.35
CA SER A 787 -25.55 -13.65 -20.38
C SER A 787 -24.76 -14.81 -19.77
N PRO A 788 -24.58 -15.93 -20.49
CA PRO A 788 -23.78 -17.07 -20.02
C PRO A 788 -22.34 -16.70 -19.62
N ASP A 789 -21.74 -15.77 -20.36
CA ASP A 789 -20.33 -15.37 -20.25
C ASP A 789 -20.08 -14.17 -19.32
N GLN A 790 -21.14 -13.59 -18.72
CA GLN A 790 -21.00 -12.46 -17.79
C GLN A 790 -21.23 -12.86 -16.34
N ASP A 791 -22.45 -13.32 -16.03
CA ASP A 791 -22.92 -13.46 -14.65
C ASP A 791 -23.84 -14.68 -14.44
N PHE A 792 -23.59 -15.77 -15.17
CA PHE A 792 -24.18 -17.09 -14.89
C PHE A 792 -23.50 -17.75 -13.67
N LEU A 793 -23.91 -17.30 -12.50
CA LEU A 793 -23.31 -17.64 -11.21
C LEU A 793 -23.27 -19.16 -10.97
N TYR A 794 -22.11 -19.67 -10.54
CA TYR A 794 -21.88 -21.07 -10.17
C TYR A 794 -22.17 -22.11 -11.26
N HIS A 795 -22.38 -21.70 -12.51
CA HIS A 795 -22.73 -22.61 -13.62
C HIS A 795 -21.66 -23.67 -13.88
N ASN A 796 -20.39 -23.26 -13.93
CA ASN A 796 -19.26 -24.15 -14.20
C ASN A 796 -18.66 -24.79 -12.93
N THR A 797 -19.29 -24.57 -11.77
CA THR A 797 -18.89 -25.20 -10.50
C THR A 797 -20.08 -25.97 -9.95
N ASP A 798 -20.69 -25.46 -8.88
CA ASP A 798 -21.64 -26.18 -8.03
C ASP A 798 -22.90 -26.58 -8.80
N LEU A 799 -23.49 -25.65 -9.58
CA LEU A 799 -24.71 -25.96 -10.33
C LEU A 799 -24.43 -27.02 -11.41
N GLY A 800 -23.27 -26.94 -12.06
CA GLY A 800 -22.84 -27.92 -13.06
C GLY A 800 -22.71 -29.32 -12.47
N GLU A 801 -22.09 -29.43 -11.30
CA GLU A 801 -21.96 -30.69 -10.56
C GLU A 801 -23.32 -31.25 -10.14
N TRP A 802 -24.24 -30.39 -9.65
CA TRP A 802 -25.57 -30.83 -9.19
C TRP A 802 -26.54 -31.18 -10.33
N ILE A 803 -26.33 -30.62 -11.52
CA ILE A 803 -27.00 -31.05 -12.76
C ILE A 803 -26.51 -32.46 -13.13
N GLN A 804 -25.20 -32.71 -13.12
CA GLN A 804 -24.64 -34.02 -13.42
C GLN A 804 -25.07 -35.10 -12.41
N LEU A 805 -25.24 -34.73 -11.14
CA LEU A 805 -25.77 -35.60 -10.09
C LEU A 805 -27.27 -35.94 -10.29
N GLY A 806 -27.96 -35.27 -11.21
CA GLY A 806 -29.38 -35.48 -11.51
C GLY A 806 -30.34 -34.86 -10.49
N VAL A 807 -29.85 -33.97 -9.61
CA VAL A 807 -30.66 -33.30 -8.58
C VAL A 807 -31.31 -32.03 -9.14
N LEU A 808 -30.61 -31.32 -10.02
CA LEU A 808 -30.97 -29.99 -10.49
C LEU A 808 -31.21 -29.94 -11.99
N ASP A 809 -32.25 -29.21 -12.41
CA ASP A 809 -32.49 -28.81 -13.79
C ASP A 809 -32.64 -27.28 -13.86
N VAL A 810 -31.74 -26.61 -14.58
CA VAL A 810 -31.66 -25.15 -14.64
C VAL A 810 -32.32 -24.65 -15.93
N ARG A 811 -33.27 -23.72 -15.78
CA ARG A 811 -34.00 -23.02 -16.84
C ARG A 811 -33.52 -21.56 -16.92
N PRO A 812 -32.49 -21.25 -17.73
CA PRO A 812 -31.92 -19.91 -17.78
C PRO A 812 -32.76 -18.93 -18.61
N ALA A 813 -32.72 -17.65 -18.22
CA ALA A 813 -33.19 -16.50 -18.99
C ALA A 813 -32.10 -15.42 -19.05
N PHE A 814 -31.65 -15.05 -20.26
CA PHE A 814 -30.54 -14.13 -20.47
C PHE A 814 -31.03 -12.78 -21.03
N SER A 815 -30.95 -11.74 -20.21
CA SER A 815 -31.48 -10.40 -20.57
C SER A 815 -30.67 -9.67 -21.63
N ARG A 816 -29.43 -10.11 -21.90
CA ARG A 816 -28.48 -9.55 -22.87
C ARG A 816 -28.06 -10.54 -23.96
N SER A 817 -28.42 -11.82 -23.82
CA SER A 817 -28.17 -12.90 -24.80
C SER A 817 -29.43 -13.73 -25.02
N ILE A 818 -30.50 -13.08 -25.51
CA ILE A 818 -31.86 -13.64 -25.55
C ILE A 818 -31.94 -14.92 -26.40
N GLU A 819 -31.14 -15.01 -27.46
CA GLU A 819 -31.09 -16.19 -28.34
C GLU A 819 -30.55 -17.42 -27.61
N ASP A 820 -29.54 -17.25 -26.75
CA ASP A 820 -28.94 -18.32 -25.94
C ASP A 820 -29.90 -18.87 -24.86
N SER A 821 -30.97 -18.14 -24.54
CA SER A 821 -32.06 -18.59 -23.65
C SER A 821 -33.32 -18.98 -24.41
N GLY A 822 -33.22 -19.19 -25.73
CA GLY A 822 -34.33 -19.61 -26.58
C GLY A 822 -35.47 -18.58 -26.66
N GLY A 823 -35.14 -17.29 -26.69
CA GLY A 823 -36.11 -16.20 -26.77
C GLY A 823 -36.55 -15.63 -25.42
N CYS A 824 -36.12 -16.21 -24.29
CA CYS A 824 -36.53 -15.78 -22.96
C CYS A 824 -35.59 -14.70 -22.41
N LYS A 825 -36.04 -13.43 -22.39
CA LYS A 825 -35.23 -12.30 -21.90
C LYS A 825 -35.20 -12.25 -20.38
N TYR A 826 -36.31 -12.56 -19.72
CA TYR A 826 -36.45 -12.55 -18.27
C TYR A 826 -37.06 -13.85 -17.74
N VAL A 827 -36.97 -14.05 -16.42
CA VAL A 827 -37.44 -15.27 -15.75
C VAL A 827 -38.94 -15.51 -15.99
N GLN A 828 -39.75 -14.45 -15.99
CA GLN A 828 -41.17 -14.51 -16.35
C GLN A 828 -41.42 -15.11 -17.73
N ASP A 829 -40.59 -14.78 -18.72
CA ASP A 829 -40.74 -15.29 -20.09
C ASP A 829 -40.46 -16.80 -20.10
N ARG A 830 -39.44 -17.21 -19.32
CA ARG A 830 -39.08 -18.62 -19.19
C ARG A 830 -40.13 -19.44 -18.45
N ILE A 831 -40.74 -18.87 -17.41
CA ILE A 831 -41.86 -19.46 -16.67
C ILE A 831 -43.03 -19.77 -17.61
N LEU A 832 -43.43 -18.83 -18.48
CA LEU A 832 -44.53 -19.02 -19.42
C LEU A 832 -44.20 -20.03 -20.52
N LYS A 833 -42.95 -20.01 -21.01
CA LYS A 833 -42.47 -20.95 -22.03
C LYS A 833 -42.52 -22.40 -21.53
N ASP A 834 -41.98 -22.65 -20.34
CA ASP A 834 -41.86 -23.98 -19.74
C ASP A 834 -43.00 -24.28 -18.74
N ARG A 835 -44.18 -23.64 -18.92
CA ARG A 835 -45.31 -23.72 -17.98
C ARG A 835 -45.81 -25.13 -17.68
N ALA A 836 -45.66 -26.06 -18.63
CA ALA A 836 -46.08 -27.45 -18.43
C ALA A 836 -45.32 -28.12 -17.27
N ASP A 837 -44.01 -27.90 -17.19
CA ASP A 837 -43.17 -28.44 -16.11
C ASP A 837 -43.59 -27.90 -14.73
N ILE A 838 -44.00 -26.62 -14.69
CA ILE A 838 -44.47 -25.97 -13.45
C ILE A 838 -45.81 -26.56 -13.01
N VAL A 839 -46.74 -26.77 -13.95
CA VAL A 839 -48.04 -27.40 -13.68
C VAL A 839 -47.85 -28.84 -13.19
N ASP A 840 -46.95 -29.60 -13.80
CA ASP A 840 -46.68 -30.98 -13.40
C ASP A 840 -46.00 -31.06 -12.03
N ALA A 841 -45.03 -30.18 -11.75
CA ALA A 841 -44.45 -30.05 -10.41
C ALA A 841 -45.52 -29.68 -9.37
N TYR A 842 -46.44 -28.78 -9.71
CA TYR A 842 -47.55 -28.42 -8.83
C TYR A 842 -48.44 -29.63 -8.49
N ARG A 843 -48.78 -30.46 -9.48
CA ARG A 843 -49.54 -31.71 -9.30
C ARG A 843 -48.81 -32.73 -8.43
N GLN A 844 -47.47 -32.76 -8.47
CA GLN A 844 -46.61 -33.61 -7.65
C GLN A 844 -46.34 -33.05 -6.24
N ASN A 845 -47.18 -32.12 -5.78
CA ASN A 845 -47.07 -31.49 -4.47
C ASN A 845 -45.76 -30.71 -4.20
N ALA A 846 -45.08 -30.22 -5.25
CA ALA A 846 -43.84 -29.45 -5.12
C ALA A 846 -43.95 -28.20 -4.22
N ALA A 847 -42.85 -27.81 -3.58
CA ALA A 847 -42.68 -26.53 -2.91
C ALA A 847 -42.10 -25.48 -3.87
N PHE A 848 -42.52 -24.23 -3.71
CA PHE A 848 -42.17 -23.12 -4.61
C PHE A 848 -41.48 -21.99 -3.84
N PHE A 849 -40.41 -21.44 -4.41
CA PHE A 849 -39.64 -20.37 -3.80
C PHE A 849 -39.32 -19.26 -4.78
N THR A 850 -39.46 -18.00 -4.36
CA THR A 850 -39.00 -16.84 -5.13
C THR A 850 -38.03 -16.01 -4.34
N CYS A 851 -36.89 -15.66 -4.95
CA CYS A 851 -35.95 -14.72 -4.36
C CYS A 851 -35.41 -13.72 -5.39
N GLY A 852 -35.32 -12.45 -4.99
CA GLY A 852 -34.81 -11.38 -5.84
C GLY A 852 -35.45 -10.03 -5.50
N SER A 853 -35.38 -9.09 -6.45
CA SER A 853 -35.97 -7.75 -6.25
C SER A 853 -37.49 -7.75 -6.33
N ALA A 854 -38.13 -6.72 -5.76
CA ALA A 854 -39.59 -6.58 -5.82
C ALA A 854 -40.12 -6.61 -7.26
N ASN A 855 -39.39 -6.04 -8.23
CA ASN A 855 -39.77 -6.08 -9.63
C ASN A 855 -39.71 -7.49 -10.23
N VAL A 856 -38.70 -8.29 -9.87
CA VAL A 856 -38.59 -9.69 -10.30
C VAL A 856 -39.73 -10.51 -9.70
N ALA A 857 -40.00 -10.35 -8.41
CA ALA A 857 -41.09 -11.05 -7.73
C ALA A 857 -42.48 -10.71 -8.31
N LYS A 858 -42.74 -9.44 -8.63
CA LYS A 858 -43.98 -9.01 -9.31
C LYS A 858 -44.15 -9.68 -10.67
N GLY A 859 -43.08 -9.72 -11.48
CA GLY A 859 -43.10 -10.38 -12.81
C GLY A 859 -43.35 -11.88 -12.72
N ILE A 860 -42.71 -12.55 -11.77
CA ILE A 860 -42.93 -13.99 -11.49
C ILE A 860 -44.38 -14.23 -11.07
N LYS A 861 -44.89 -13.45 -10.10
CA LYS A 861 -46.28 -13.56 -9.63
C LYS A 861 -47.28 -13.40 -10.78
N ALA A 862 -47.10 -12.40 -11.64
CA ALA A 862 -47.97 -12.18 -12.80
C ALA A 862 -47.99 -13.38 -13.75
N SER A 863 -46.82 -13.99 -14.00
CA SER A 863 -46.70 -15.16 -14.88
C SER A 863 -47.34 -16.40 -14.29
N LEU A 864 -47.17 -16.62 -12.98
CA LEU A 864 -47.80 -17.75 -12.29
C LEU A 864 -49.32 -17.62 -12.24
N LEU A 865 -49.85 -16.40 -12.04
CA LEU A 865 -51.29 -16.13 -12.15
C LEU A 865 -51.82 -16.45 -13.54
N GLU A 866 -51.07 -16.11 -14.59
CA GLU A 866 -51.46 -16.43 -15.97
C GLU A 866 -51.49 -17.95 -16.20
N ILE A 867 -50.52 -18.70 -15.67
CA ILE A 867 -50.52 -20.17 -15.72
C ILE A 867 -51.76 -20.75 -15.02
N ILE A 868 -52.13 -20.22 -13.85
CA ILE A 868 -53.32 -20.68 -13.11
C ILE A 868 -54.60 -20.43 -13.91
N LYS A 869 -54.75 -19.24 -14.51
CA LYS A 869 -55.92 -18.93 -15.36
C LYS A 869 -56.05 -19.91 -16.52
N GLN A 870 -54.94 -20.19 -17.20
CA GLN A 870 -54.92 -21.09 -18.35
C GLN A 870 -55.17 -22.56 -17.95
N ALA A 871 -54.59 -23.02 -16.84
CA ALA A 871 -54.70 -24.41 -16.40
C ALA A 871 -56.11 -24.76 -15.90
N ASP A 872 -56.81 -23.82 -15.25
CA ASP A 872 -58.13 -24.06 -14.65
C ASP A 872 -59.30 -23.45 -15.43
N SER A 873 -59.05 -22.75 -16.55
CA SER A 873 -60.07 -21.97 -17.29
C SER A 873 -60.83 -20.98 -16.39
N THR A 874 -60.11 -20.32 -15.47
CA THR A 874 -60.68 -19.41 -14.46
C THR A 874 -60.52 -17.94 -14.83
N ASN A 875 -61.35 -17.07 -14.24
CA ASN A 875 -61.19 -15.62 -14.37
C ASN A 875 -60.04 -15.10 -13.46
N THR A 876 -59.71 -13.82 -13.57
CA THR A 876 -58.58 -13.21 -12.84
C THR A 876 -58.75 -13.20 -11.32
N GLU A 877 -59.98 -13.04 -10.82
CA GLU A 877 -60.26 -13.01 -9.38
C GLU A 877 -60.08 -14.40 -8.77
N ASP A 878 -60.63 -15.44 -9.42
CA ASP A 878 -60.53 -16.83 -8.98
C ASP A 878 -59.08 -17.34 -8.98
N ALA A 879 -58.30 -16.98 -10.01
CA ALA A 879 -56.87 -17.30 -10.07
C ALA A 879 -56.07 -16.65 -8.93
N THR A 880 -56.45 -15.43 -8.53
CA THR A 880 -55.82 -14.70 -7.42
C THR A 880 -56.12 -15.39 -6.09
N VAL A 881 -57.38 -15.73 -5.82
CA VAL A 881 -57.79 -16.47 -4.62
C VAL A 881 -57.08 -17.82 -4.53
N LYS A 882 -56.94 -18.54 -5.65
CA LYS A 882 -56.21 -19.81 -5.69
C LYS A 882 -54.72 -19.63 -5.40
N PHE A 883 -54.09 -18.60 -5.98
CA PHE A 883 -52.69 -18.27 -5.68
C PHE A 883 -52.47 -17.91 -4.20
N GLU A 884 -53.40 -17.16 -3.59
CA GLU A 884 -53.37 -16.85 -2.15
C GLU A 884 -53.48 -18.10 -1.27
N ARG A 885 -54.26 -19.10 -1.69
CA ARG A 885 -54.31 -20.39 -1.00
C ARG A 885 -52.99 -21.15 -1.12
N ILE A 886 -52.33 -21.09 -2.27
CA ILE A 886 -51.01 -21.71 -2.49
C ILE A 886 -49.94 -21.02 -1.62
N LEU A 887 -49.98 -19.70 -1.50
CA LEU A 887 -49.10 -18.90 -0.62
C LEU A 887 -49.15 -19.32 0.84
N LYS A 888 -50.29 -19.81 1.34
CA LYS A 888 -50.44 -20.22 2.73
C LYS A 888 -49.80 -21.57 3.08
N GLY A 889 -49.19 -22.30 2.13
CA GLY A 889 -48.59 -23.60 2.46
C GLY A 889 -47.50 -24.15 1.53
N ARG A 890 -47.43 -23.74 0.26
CA ARG A 890 -46.49 -24.34 -0.71
C ARG A 890 -45.63 -23.33 -1.46
N TYR A 891 -45.76 -22.04 -1.15
CA TYR A 891 -45.02 -20.98 -1.82
C TYR A 891 -44.47 -19.98 -0.82
N ALA A 892 -43.15 -19.75 -0.85
CA ALA A 892 -42.47 -18.82 0.02
C ALA A 892 -41.62 -17.81 -0.78
N THR A 893 -41.44 -16.61 -0.21
CA THR A 893 -40.74 -15.50 -0.88
C THR A 893 -39.70 -14.88 0.02
N ASP A 894 -38.57 -14.54 -0.57
CA ASP A 894 -37.48 -13.79 0.06
C ASP A 894 -37.08 -12.62 -0.85
N ILE A 895 -37.64 -11.44 -0.59
CA ILE A 895 -37.60 -10.28 -1.49
C ILE A 895 -36.84 -9.14 -0.83
N PHE A 896 -35.87 -8.58 -1.54
CA PHE A 896 -35.05 -7.44 -1.10
C PHE A 896 -35.01 -6.35 -2.17
N ASP A 897 -34.96 -5.09 -1.75
CA ASP A 897 -34.83 -3.93 -2.66
C ASP A 897 -33.42 -3.36 -2.75
#